data_AF-A0A7V1Z8D4-F1
#
_entry.id   AF-A0A7V1Z8D4-F1
#
_cell.length_a   1.000
_cell.length_b   1.000
_cell.length_c   1.000
_cell.angle_alpha   90.00
_cell.angle_beta   90.00
_cell.angle_gamma   90.00
#
_symmetry.space_group_name_H-M   'P 1'
#
loop_
_entity.id
_entity.type
_entity.pdbx_description
1 polymer ?
#
loop_
_entity_poly.entity_id
_entity_poly.type
_entity_poly.pdbx_seq_one_letter_code
_entity_poly.pdbx_strand_id
1 'polypeptide(L)'
;MAKQRGWVLAGLVALLFSLPATVRGELVELEIYRREPFAQGQSFGDTGPYVKLVGVARFALDPKNPGNRAIVDLGSAPRRPDGKVEFRADVYILAPADLGKSNGTILYDVNNRGNKLALRFFNDATSGNDPSTPADAGNGFLMRRGYILVWSGWIGELLPGEGRLLLAAPPVLENGQPVRGIARFETSTDKPAEWLPSSRRPGHGSYRPTAAGLEKAVLTWRLRESDPRVVIPREQWRVEIRPPESPPLGVPGTLPQVRLYVAGGFRPGYLYELVTEVEGAFVQGVGFAGVRDLISFLRYDTSPRNPLRLGATTAARYAYAFGVSQSGRFLRHFLYLGFNADEQGRRVFDAVWPHVAGGGLGFFNHRFAQPTRHNGQHEDHAYPGDMFPFTYGESYDPWQQRRDGLLERLCRDYPQAVPKIFHTQTAAEYWHRSGSLVHTDPLGKSDAVIPPNVRIYAFAGTQHGPGNGVLPRTMNTTSTDLPPNPTDYRPLLRALLDALDAWVKEGKEPPPSVYPRIADGTLVLPEQRATTFPALPGVRYPEVIQRPQLFDYGPDFLERGRITQEPPRPIAAYTVLVPKSDGDGNDLGMVRLPDIAVPLATYTGWNLRHRQVGAEAMLANLLGSCIPFARTASERHQLGDPRRAILERYRNFDDYREQYRRACDELVLRRFLLDEDRQRLLEKLAERQDWFRP
;
A
#
# COMPACT_ATOMS: atom_id res chain seq x y z
N MET A 1 -53.69 51.27 61.47
CA MET A 1 -53.47 50.01 60.73
C MET A 1 -53.61 50.33 59.25
N ALA A 2 -52.60 50.83 58.53
CA ALA A 2 -51.29 50.30 58.15
C ALA A 2 -51.32 49.32 56.96
N LYS A 3 -50.51 49.69 55.94
CA LYS A 3 -49.94 48.94 54.78
C LYS A 3 -50.77 48.96 53.49
N GLN A 4 -50.36 49.68 52.43
CA GLN A 4 -49.14 49.65 51.58
C GLN A 4 -49.23 48.70 50.38
N ARG A 5 -49.31 49.33 49.18
CA ARG A 5 -48.50 49.16 47.95
C ARG A 5 -48.13 47.76 47.45
N GLY A 6 -48.33 47.56 46.14
CA GLY A 6 -47.51 46.66 45.33
C GLY A 6 -48.03 46.49 43.90
N TRP A 7 -47.53 47.31 42.98
CA TRP A 7 -47.61 47.07 41.53
C TRP A 7 -46.59 45.98 41.15
N VAL A 8 -46.98 44.98 40.36
CA VAL A 8 -46.03 44.08 39.69
C VAL A 8 -46.37 44.00 38.21
N LEU A 9 -45.45 44.58 37.42
CA LEU A 9 -45.33 44.51 35.98
C LEU A 9 -44.71 43.14 35.64
N ALA A 10 -45.38 42.29 34.86
CA ALA A 10 -44.80 41.05 34.34
C ALA A 10 -44.46 41.24 32.85
N GLY A 11 -43.21 41.61 32.57
CA GLY A 11 -42.64 41.58 31.22
C GLY A 11 -42.22 40.16 30.86
N LEU A 12 -42.81 39.60 29.80
CA LEU A 12 -42.35 38.36 29.18
C LEU A 12 -41.12 38.67 28.30
N VAL A 13 -39.92 38.36 28.81
CA VAL A 13 -38.70 38.26 28.01
C VAL A 13 -38.65 36.85 27.45
N ALA A 14 -38.94 36.70 26.16
CA ALA A 14 -38.69 35.47 25.42
C ALA A 14 -37.17 35.31 25.22
N LEU A 15 -36.52 34.57 26.11
CA LEU A 15 -35.16 34.08 25.92
C LEU A 15 -35.14 33.04 24.80
N LEU A 16 -34.75 33.46 23.61
CA LEU A 16 -34.27 32.58 22.55
C LEU A 16 -32.99 31.88 23.04
N PHE A 17 -33.14 30.68 23.61
CA PHE A 17 -32.01 29.77 23.76
C PHE A 17 -31.57 29.32 22.36
N SER A 18 -30.57 30.00 21.80
CA SER A 18 -29.72 29.43 20.77
C SER A 18 -28.96 28.26 21.42
N LEU A 19 -29.51 27.05 21.30
CA LEU A 19 -28.74 25.84 21.54
C LEU A 19 -27.49 25.91 20.65
N PRO A 20 -26.26 25.92 21.21
CA PRO A 20 -25.09 25.76 20.38
C PRO A 20 -25.24 24.41 19.70
N ALA A 21 -25.36 24.40 18.38
CA ALA A 21 -25.20 23.19 17.60
C ALA A 21 -23.84 22.61 18.03
N THR A 22 -23.88 21.52 18.80
CA THR A 22 -22.66 20.83 19.19
C THR A 22 -22.09 20.25 17.90
N VAL A 23 -21.13 20.98 17.32
CA VAL A 23 -20.34 20.53 16.18
C VAL A 23 -19.52 19.36 16.68
N ARG A 24 -20.08 18.16 16.59
CA ARG A 24 -19.44 16.90 16.98
C ARG A 24 -18.80 16.28 15.74
N GLY A 25 -17.68 16.85 15.35
CA GLY A 25 -16.80 16.29 14.33
C GLY A 25 -15.36 16.27 14.85
N GLU A 26 -14.69 15.16 14.64
CA GLU A 26 -13.27 14.93 14.93
C GLU A 26 -12.39 15.75 13.96
N LEU A 27 -12.88 15.94 12.73
CA LEU A 27 -12.43 17.00 11.83
C LEU A 27 -13.04 18.33 12.28
N VAL A 28 -12.17 19.22 12.74
CA VAL A 28 -12.51 20.56 13.23
C VAL A 28 -12.74 21.50 12.04
N GLU A 29 -11.84 21.44 11.06
CA GLU A 29 -11.79 22.36 9.93
C GLU A 29 -11.16 21.69 8.70
N LEU A 30 -11.68 22.00 7.52
CA LEU A 30 -11.07 21.71 6.22
C LEU A 30 -10.91 23.02 5.46
N GLU A 31 -9.68 23.54 5.45
CA GLU A 31 -9.34 24.79 4.80
C GLU A 31 -8.87 24.53 3.37
N ILE A 32 -9.65 24.92 2.36
CA ILE A 32 -9.27 24.83 0.95
C ILE A 32 -8.62 26.15 0.52
N TYR A 33 -7.32 26.12 0.26
CA TYR A 33 -6.56 27.31 -0.16
C TYR A 33 -6.29 27.37 -1.67
N ARG A 34 -6.58 26.30 -2.42
CA ARG A 34 -6.45 26.26 -3.88
C ARG A 34 -7.63 25.54 -4.49
N ARG A 35 -8.29 26.22 -5.44
CA ARG A 35 -9.38 25.69 -6.27
C ARG A 35 -9.13 26.10 -7.72
N GLU A 36 -9.01 25.11 -8.61
CA GLU A 36 -8.75 25.38 -10.03
C GLU A 36 -9.36 24.29 -10.93
N PRO A 37 -9.60 24.57 -12.23
CA PRO A 37 -9.99 23.55 -13.19
C PRO A 37 -8.92 22.45 -13.29
N PHE A 38 -9.33 21.19 -13.26
CA PHE A 38 -8.44 20.06 -13.56
C PHE A 38 -8.32 19.85 -15.07
N ALA A 39 -7.16 19.38 -15.54
CA ALA A 39 -6.89 19.06 -16.93
C ALA A 39 -7.27 20.20 -17.89
N GLN A 40 -6.96 21.45 -17.50
CA GLN A 40 -7.28 22.66 -18.27
C GLN A 40 -8.79 22.82 -18.59
N GLY A 41 -9.67 22.27 -17.75
CA GLY A 41 -11.13 22.32 -17.96
C GLY A 41 -11.65 21.32 -18.99
N GLN A 42 -10.84 20.32 -19.39
CA GLN A 42 -11.29 19.22 -20.24
C GLN A 42 -12.53 18.55 -19.64
N SER A 43 -13.51 18.25 -20.50
CA SER A 43 -14.70 17.49 -20.12
C SER A 43 -14.48 15.98 -20.28
N PHE A 44 -15.03 15.19 -19.36
CA PHE A 44 -14.90 13.73 -19.33
C PHE A 44 -16.25 13.06 -19.57
N GLY A 45 -16.62 12.88 -20.85
CA GLY A 45 -17.93 12.35 -21.23
C GLY A 45 -19.08 13.18 -20.63
N ASP A 46 -20.15 12.50 -20.22
CA ASP A 46 -21.35 13.14 -19.66
C ASP A 46 -21.19 13.70 -18.24
N THR A 47 -20.09 13.35 -17.57
CA THR A 47 -19.75 13.90 -16.24
C THR A 47 -19.29 15.36 -16.32
N GLY A 48 -18.73 15.78 -17.46
CA GLY A 48 -18.26 17.14 -17.67
C GLY A 48 -16.86 17.40 -17.06
N PRO A 49 -16.49 18.68 -16.84
CA PRO A 49 -15.19 19.05 -16.32
C PRO A 49 -15.04 18.76 -14.83
N TYR A 50 -13.80 18.66 -14.37
CA TYR A 50 -13.46 18.44 -12.96
C TYR A 50 -12.79 19.67 -12.35
N VAL A 51 -12.93 19.81 -11.04
CA VAL A 51 -12.21 20.79 -10.23
C VAL A 51 -11.21 20.09 -9.31
N LYS A 52 -10.06 20.72 -9.15
CA LYS A 52 -9.07 20.38 -8.14
C LYS A 52 -9.24 21.26 -6.92
N LEU A 53 -9.23 20.64 -5.74
CA LEU A 53 -9.22 21.30 -4.44
C LEU A 53 -8.01 20.83 -3.64
N VAL A 54 -7.21 21.78 -3.13
CA VAL A 54 -6.06 21.49 -2.25
C VAL A 54 -6.22 22.28 -0.97
N GLY A 55 -5.97 21.61 0.17
CA GLY A 55 -6.25 22.16 1.47
C GLY A 55 -5.54 21.46 2.62
N VAL A 56 -5.86 21.87 3.84
CA VAL A 56 -5.41 21.24 5.09
C VAL A 56 -6.63 20.89 5.94
N ALA A 57 -6.68 19.65 6.41
CA ALA A 57 -7.63 19.22 7.43
C ALA A 57 -6.99 19.32 8.82
N ARG A 58 -7.72 19.92 9.77
CA ARG A 58 -7.35 19.99 11.20
C ARG A 58 -8.27 19.08 12.00
N PHE A 59 -7.68 18.27 12.86
CA PHE A 59 -8.38 17.25 13.64
C PHE A 59 -8.15 17.45 15.13
N ALA A 60 -9.12 16.99 15.94
CA ALA A 60 -9.02 16.96 17.39
C ALA A 60 -9.62 15.66 17.95
N LEU A 61 -8.76 14.74 18.40
CA LEU A 61 -9.15 13.41 18.89
C LEU A 61 -9.31 13.40 20.41
N ASP A 62 -10.34 12.75 20.93
CA ASP A 62 -10.41 12.40 22.35
C ASP A 62 -9.66 11.08 22.60
N PRO A 63 -8.57 11.06 23.39
CA PRO A 63 -7.85 9.84 23.74
C PRO A 63 -8.68 8.81 24.51
N LYS A 64 -9.79 9.22 25.13
CA LYS A 64 -10.68 8.33 25.87
C LYS A 64 -11.75 7.67 24.98
N ASN A 65 -12.00 8.20 23.78
CA ASN A 65 -12.95 7.62 22.85
C ASN A 65 -12.53 6.18 22.50
N PRO A 66 -13.41 5.17 22.62
CA PRO A 66 -13.13 3.80 22.23
C PRO A 66 -12.51 3.64 20.84
N GLY A 67 -12.96 4.42 19.85
CA GLY A 67 -12.45 4.39 18.47
C GLY A 67 -11.00 4.87 18.33
N ASN A 68 -10.44 5.53 19.34
CA ASN A 68 -9.05 6.03 19.33
C ASN A 68 -8.11 5.24 20.25
N ARG A 69 -8.64 4.34 21.09
CA ARG A 69 -7.85 3.58 22.07
C ARG A 69 -6.73 2.74 21.45
N ALA A 70 -6.91 2.33 20.19
CA ALA A 70 -5.92 1.54 19.47
C ALA A 70 -4.67 2.35 19.10
N ILE A 71 -4.72 3.69 19.13
CA ILE A 71 -3.61 4.55 18.70
C ILE A 71 -2.52 4.56 19.78
N VAL A 72 -1.36 4.01 19.45
CA VAL A 72 -0.21 3.95 20.35
C VAL A 72 0.25 5.36 20.70
N ASP A 73 0.53 5.59 22.00
CA ASP A 73 1.00 6.85 22.58
C ASP A 73 0.05 8.07 22.45
N LEU A 74 -1.19 7.90 21.98
CA LEU A 74 -2.14 9.03 21.89
C LEU A 74 -2.37 9.70 23.25
N GLY A 75 -2.45 8.92 24.32
CA GLY A 75 -2.62 9.44 25.68
C GLY A 75 -1.44 10.29 26.18
N SER A 76 -0.26 10.13 25.59
CA SER A 76 0.98 10.85 25.91
C SER A 76 1.19 12.10 25.06
N ALA A 77 0.31 12.39 24.11
CA ALA A 77 0.37 13.61 23.32
C ALA A 77 -0.13 14.84 24.12
N PRO A 78 0.37 16.05 23.82
CA PRO A 78 -0.17 17.30 24.35
C PRO A 78 -1.67 17.42 24.06
N ARG A 79 -2.40 18.00 25.02
CA ARG A 79 -3.85 18.18 24.94
C ARG A 79 -4.22 19.64 25.02
N ARG A 80 -5.25 20.01 24.27
CA ARG A 80 -5.94 21.30 24.38
C ARG A 80 -6.67 21.44 25.72
N PRO A 81 -7.16 22.65 26.06
CA PRO A 81 -8.02 22.86 27.24
C PRO A 81 -9.27 21.97 27.30
N ASP A 82 -9.80 21.53 26.15
CA ASP A 82 -10.94 20.60 26.07
C ASP A 82 -10.55 19.12 26.15
N GLY A 83 -9.27 18.83 26.41
CA GLY A 83 -8.76 17.47 26.61
C GLY A 83 -8.45 16.69 25.33
N LYS A 84 -8.61 17.29 24.15
CA LYS A 84 -8.37 16.64 22.85
C LYS A 84 -6.93 16.84 22.34
N VAL A 85 -6.47 15.92 21.52
CA VAL A 85 -5.16 15.94 20.85
C VAL A 85 -5.32 16.43 19.42
N GLU A 86 -4.59 17.48 19.04
CA GLU A 86 -4.64 18.06 17.70
C GLU A 86 -3.58 17.52 16.76
N PHE A 87 -3.94 17.45 15.48
CA PHE A 87 -3.02 17.22 14.39
C PHE A 87 -3.59 17.75 13.08
N ARG A 88 -2.78 17.79 12.03
CA ARG A 88 -3.22 18.27 10.70
C ARG A 88 -2.60 17.47 9.56
N ALA A 89 -3.32 17.38 8.46
CA ALA A 89 -2.87 16.68 7.26
C ALA A 89 -3.23 17.48 6.00
N ASP A 90 -2.38 17.42 4.99
CA ASP A 90 -2.72 17.93 3.65
C ASP A 90 -3.86 17.10 3.05
N VAL A 91 -4.72 17.75 2.25
CA VAL A 91 -5.86 17.15 1.55
C VAL A 91 -5.85 17.56 0.09
N TYR A 92 -6.18 16.61 -0.79
CA TYR A 92 -6.32 16.82 -2.22
C TYR A 92 -7.58 16.14 -2.72
N ILE A 93 -8.41 16.85 -3.49
CA ILE A 93 -9.67 16.33 -4.03
C ILE A 93 -9.76 16.67 -5.52
N LEU A 94 -10.12 15.68 -6.33
CA LEU A 94 -10.63 15.88 -7.68
C LEU A 94 -12.11 15.49 -7.70
N ALA A 95 -12.99 16.42 -8.06
CA ALA A 95 -14.43 16.19 -8.12
C ALA A 95 -15.03 16.77 -9.40
N PRO A 96 -16.17 16.24 -9.90
CA PRO A 96 -16.94 16.90 -10.95
C PRO A 96 -17.22 18.37 -10.59
N ALA A 97 -17.09 19.27 -11.56
CA ALA A 97 -17.41 20.69 -11.35
C ALA A 97 -18.89 20.88 -11.02
N ASP A 98 -19.76 20.11 -11.66
CA ASP A 98 -21.15 19.89 -11.25
C ASP A 98 -21.23 18.62 -10.40
N LEU A 99 -21.35 18.79 -9.07
CA LEU A 99 -21.44 17.68 -8.12
C LEU A 99 -22.66 16.78 -8.38
N GLY A 100 -23.72 17.28 -9.04
CA GLY A 100 -24.88 16.48 -9.45
C GLY A 100 -24.57 15.42 -10.51
N LYS A 101 -23.41 15.54 -11.19
CA LYS A 101 -22.91 14.57 -12.18
C LYS A 101 -21.99 13.51 -11.58
N SER A 102 -21.72 13.55 -10.28
CA SER A 102 -20.98 12.47 -9.61
C SER A 102 -21.78 11.16 -9.61
N ASN A 103 -21.08 10.03 -9.67
CA ASN A 103 -21.68 8.71 -9.47
C ASN A 103 -22.00 8.38 -8.00
N GLY A 104 -21.82 9.34 -7.09
CA GLY A 104 -22.08 9.18 -5.68
C GLY A 104 -20.93 8.58 -4.87
N THR A 105 -19.79 8.26 -5.49
CA THR A 105 -18.73 7.48 -4.84
C THR A 105 -17.42 8.25 -4.70
N ILE A 106 -16.90 8.31 -3.47
CA ILE A 106 -15.49 8.63 -3.21
C ILE A 106 -14.64 7.39 -3.52
N LEU A 107 -13.61 7.56 -4.34
CA LEU A 107 -12.46 6.65 -4.37
C LEU A 107 -11.31 7.33 -3.60
N TYR A 108 -11.13 6.93 -2.35
CA TYR A 108 -10.01 7.35 -1.53
C TYR A 108 -8.78 6.53 -1.90
N ASP A 109 -7.80 7.18 -2.50
CA ASP A 109 -6.51 6.57 -2.76
C ASP A 109 -5.60 6.87 -1.57
N VAL A 110 -5.37 5.83 -0.77
CA VAL A 110 -4.38 5.89 0.28
C VAL A 110 -3.02 6.05 -0.40
N ASN A 111 -2.50 7.28 -0.39
CA ASN A 111 -1.26 7.58 -1.08
C ASN A 111 -0.11 6.70 -0.57
N ASN A 112 0.85 6.44 -1.44
CA ASN A 112 2.00 5.60 -1.12
C ASN A 112 3.24 6.48 -0.94
N ARG A 113 3.64 6.75 0.31
CA ARG A 113 4.76 7.65 0.63
C ARG A 113 4.59 9.05 0.05
N GLY A 114 3.37 9.59 0.11
CA GLY A 114 3.00 10.86 -0.46
C GLY A 114 2.57 10.79 -1.93
N ASN A 115 2.75 9.63 -2.59
CA ASN A 115 2.47 9.50 -4.02
C ASN A 115 1.03 9.10 -4.34
N LYS A 116 0.40 9.85 -5.24
CA LYS A 116 -0.96 9.59 -5.75
C LYS A 116 -0.90 8.54 -6.87
N LEU A 117 -1.60 7.41 -6.71
CA LEU A 117 -1.45 6.23 -7.57
C LEU A 117 -2.70 5.89 -8.38
N ALA A 118 -3.90 6.24 -7.92
CA ALA A 118 -5.15 5.83 -8.59
C ALA A 118 -5.19 6.20 -10.09
N LEU A 119 -4.72 7.39 -10.47
CA LEU A 119 -4.68 7.81 -11.88
C LEU A 119 -3.75 6.94 -12.73
N ARG A 120 -2.60 6.54 -12.20
CA ARG A 120 -1.69 5.61 -12.90
C ARG A 120 -2.30 4.23 -13.09
N PHE A 121 -2.99 3.73 -12.05
CA PHE A 121 -3.48 2.35 -12.02
C PHE A 121 -4.82 2.17 -12.77
N PHE A 122 -5.70 3.17 -12.77
CA PHE A 122 -7.00 3.08 -13.43
C PHE A 122 -7.04 3.86 -14.75
N ASN A 123 -6.42 5.04 -14.83
CA ASN A 123 -6.49 5.87 -16.03
C ASN A 123 -5.29 5.72 -16.99
N ASP A 124 -4.32 4.87 -16.67
CA ASP A 124 -3.05 4.77 -17.39
C ASP A 124 -2.24 6.09 -17.46
N ALA A 125 -2.50 7.02 -16.52
CA ALA A 125 -1.82 8.32 -16.47
C ALA A 125 -0.35 8.19 -16.03
N THR A 126 0.44 9.22 -16.33
CA THR A 126 1.78 9.37 -15.77
C THR A 126 1.72 9.58 -14.26
N SER A 127 2.76 9.11 -13.54
CA SER A 127 2.86 9.33 -12.10
C SER A 127 3.06 10.82 -11.80
N GLY A 128 2.37 11.35 -10.79
CA GLY A 128 2.55 12.74 -10.35
C GLY A 128 1.72 13.05 -9.10
N ASN A 129 2.19 14.02 -8.30
CA ASN A 129 1.54 14.40 -7.05
C ASN A 129 0.79 15.73 -7.12
N ASP A 130 0.87 16.47 -8.23
CA ASP A 130 -0.02 17.60 -8.50
C ASP A 130 -0.63 17.49 -9.91
N PRO A 131 -1.46 16.45 -10.16
CA PRO A 131 -2.10 16.26 -11.47
C PRO A 131 -2.91 17.50 -11.87
N SER A 132 -2.60 18.09 -13.03
CA SER A 132 -3.16 19.38 -13.47
C SER A 132 -3.44 19.44 -14.97
N THR A 133 -2.79 18.60 -15.76
CA THR A 133 -2.83 18.62 -17.24
C THR A 133 -3.73 17.51 -17.79
N PRO A 134 -4.17 17.60 -19.07
CA PRO A 134 -4.81 16.48 -19.77
C PRO A 134 -4.03 15.17 -19.70
N ALA A 135 -2.70 15.21 -19.79
CA ALA A 135 -1.86 14.02 -19.70
C ALA A 135 -1.96 13.35 -18.32
N ASP A 136 -2.09 14.13 -17.25
CA ASP A 136 -2.29 13.62 -15.89
C ASP A 136 -3.64 12.93 -15.70
N ALA A 137 -4.63 13.22 -16.56
CA ALA A 137 -5.91 12.52 -16.56
C ALA A 137 -5.80 11.13 -17.22
N GLY A 138 -4.76 10.88 -18.02
CA GLY A 138 -4.61 9.66 -18.82
C GLY A 138 -5.80 9.45 -19.75
N ASN A 139 -6.36 8.25 -19.76
CA ASN A 139 -7.58 7.93 -20.50
C ASN A 139 -8.86 8.52 -19.84
N GLY A 140 -8.79 9.05 -18.61
CA GLY A 140 -9.93 9.62 -17.89
C GLY A 140 -10.94 8.60 -17.34
N PHE A 141 -10.61 7.31 -17.26
CA PHE A 141 -11.51 6.21 -16.86
C PHE A 141 -12.34 6.54 -15.60
N LEU A 142 -11.68 6.99 -14.52
CA LEU A 142 -12.34 7.34 -13.26
C LEU A 142 -13.26 8.57 -13.41
N MET A 143 -12.85 9.56 -14.20
CA MET A 143 -13.60 10.80 -14.39
C MET A 143 -14.84 10.59 -15.26
N ARG A 144 -14.74 9.81 -16.34
CA ARG A 144 -15.88 9.43 -17.19
C ARG A 144 -16.94 8.64 -16.42
N ARG A 145 -16.55 8.03 -15.29
CA ARG A 145 -17.44 7.30 -14.37
C ARG A 145 -17.94 8.15 -13.20
N GLY A 146 -17.58 9.42 -13.11
CA GLY A 146 -18.11 10.31 -12.06
C GLY A 146 -17.54 10.12 -10.65
N TYR A 147 -16.43 9.39 -10.49
CA TYR A 147 -15.80 9.21 -9.17
C TYR A 147 -15.26 10.55 -8.64
N ILE A 148 -15.38 10.73 -7.32
CA ILE A 148 -14.69 11.78 -6.57
C ILE A 148 -13.40 11.17 -6.03
N LEU A 149 -12.24 11.71 -6.40
CA LEU A 149 -10.96 11.19 -5.94
C LEU A 149 -10.47 12.01 -4.74
N VAL A 150 -10.10 11.34 -3.66
CA VAL A 150 -9.66 11.99 -2.42
C VAL A 150 -8.32 11.39 -1.99
N TRP A 151 -7.41 12.25 -1.56
CA TRP A 151 -6.16 11.88 -0.91
C TRP A 151 -5.94 12.76 0.32
N SER A 152 -5.24 12.21 1.32
CA SER A 152 -4.76 13.00 2.46
C SER A 152 -3.41 12.50 2.97
N GLY A 153 -2.65 13.38 3.64
CA GLY A 153 -1.44 13.00 4.33
C GLY A 153 -1.72 12.07 5.51
N TRP A 154 -0.94 10.99 5.63
CA TRP A 154 -1.07 10.04 6.74
C TRP A 154 0.28 9.58 7.32
N ILE A 155 1.41 10.01 6.75
CA ILE A 155 2.76 9.61 7.15
C ILE A 155 3.51 10.83 7.70
N GLY A 156 3.93 10.78 8.97
CA GLY A 156 4.74 11.83 9.61
C GLY A 156 6.23 11.77 9.26
N GLU A 157 6.69 10.65 8.68
CA GLU A 157 8.07 10.46 8.21
C GLU A 157 8.39 11.24 6.93
N LEU A 158 7.39 11.72 6.16
CA LEU A 158 7.66 12.36 4.87
C LEU A 158 8.25 13.76 5.04
N LEU A 159 9.26 14.07 4.23
CA LEU A 159 9.78 15.43 4.09
C LEU A 159 8.96 16.18 3.03
N PRO A 160 8.85 17.52 3.15
CA PRO A 160 8.31 18.37 2.09
C PRO A 160 9.04 18.21 0.74
N GLY A 161 8.33 18.54 -0.34
CA GLY A 161 8.82 18.49 -1.72
C GLY A 161 8.02 17.58 -2.64
N GLU A 162 8.16 17.79 -3.96
CA GLU A 162 7.54 16.98 -5.02
C GLU A 162 6.02 16.79 -4.88
N GLY A 163 5.31 17.75 -4.27
CA GLY A 163 3.87 17.71 -4.05
C GLY A 163 3.37 16.59 -3.13
N ARG A 164 4.25 15.96 -2.34
CA ARG A 164 3.87 14.91 -1.38
C ARG A 164 2.88 15.46 -0.35
N LEU A 165 1.90 14.64 0.02
CA LEU A 165 0.93 14.97 1.09
C LEU A 165 1.50 14.59 2.45
N LEU A 166 1.51 15.52 3.39
CA LEU A 166 2.19 15.38 4.67
C LEU A 166 1.20 15.32 5.84
N LEU A 167 1.67 14.73 6.92
CA LEU A 167 1.00 14.68 8.22
C LEU A 167 1.88 15.40 9.24
N ALA A 168 1.33 16.39 9.95
CA ALA A 168 1.94 16.91 11.17
C ALA A 168 1.30 16.19 12.35
N ALA A 169 1.93 15.07 12.73
CA ALA A 169 1.52 14.28 13.87
C ALA A 169 1.92 14.96 15.19
N PRO A 170 1.16 14.76 16.28
CA PRO A 170 1.48 15.37 17.56
C PRO A 170 2.70 14.66 18.19
N PRO A 171 3.56 15.39 18.91
CA PRO A 171 4.69 14.78 19.59
C PRO A 171 4.22 13.87 20.73
N VAL A 172 5.04 12.89 21.08
CA VAL A 172 4.86 12.08 22.28
C VAL A 172 5.72 12.69 23.38
N LEU A 173 5.09 13.02 24.51
CA LEU A 173 5.77 13.57 25.68
C LEU A 173 5.67 12.61 26.88
N GLU A 174 6.72 12.55 27.66
CA GLU A 174 6.74 11.94 29.00
C GLU A 174 7.21 12.99 29.99
N ASN A 175 6.41 13.25 31.03
CA ASN A 175 6.65 14.31 32.01
C ASN A 175 6.91 15.69 31.37
N GLY A 176 6.21 15.99 30.27
CA GLY A 176 6.34 17.23 29.52
C GLY A 176 7.58 17.34 28.62
N GLN A 177 8.41 16.29 28.54
CA GLN A 177 9.63 16.26 27.72
C GLN A 177 9.49 15.31 26.52
N PRO A 178 10.16 15.58 25.38
CA PRO A 178 10.19 14.66 24.25
C PRO A 178 10.69 13.28 24.66
N VAL A 179 9.95 12.24 24.27
CA VAL A 179 10.33 10.86 24.57
C VAL A 179 11.66 10.48 23.90
N ARG A 180 12.47 9.73 24.65
CA ARG A 180 13.69 9.07 24.17
C ARG A 180 13.51 7.56 24.10
N GLY A 181 14.29 6.90 23.26
CA GLY A 181 14.35 5.44 23.19
C GLY A 181 15.29 4.97 22.10
N ILE A 182 15.43 3.66 21.94
CA ILE A 182 16.33 3.07 20.96
C ILE A 182 15.61 2.96 19.61
N ALA A 183 16.29 3.31 18.53
CA ALA A 183 15.83 3.06 17.17
C ALA A 183 16.90 2.39 16.34
N ARG A 184 16.44 1.55 15.40
CA ARG A 184 17.26 0.93 14.37
C ARG A 184 16.98 1.55 13.00
N PHE A 185 18.05 1.86 12.29
CA PHE A 185 18.03 2.35 10.92
C PHE A 185 18.86 1.42 10.03
N GLU A 186 18.20 0.65 9.17
CA GLU A 186 18.89 -0.12 8.13
C GLU A 186 18.91 0.63 6.80
N THR A 187 19.99 0.59 6.04
CA THR A 187 20.06 1.17 4.70
C THR A 187 20.97 0.35 3.81
N SER A 188 20.73 0.43 2.50
CA SER A 188 21.49 -0.28 1.49
C SER A 188 21.44 0.49 0.18
N THR A 189 22.31 0.13 -0.75
CA THR A 189 22.41 0.76 -2.06
C THR A 189 22.77 -0.28 -3.11
N ASP A 190 22.35 -0.05 -4.35
CA ASP A 190 22.73 -0.87 -5.51
C ASP A 190 23.98 -0.30 -6.23
N LYS A 191 24.46 0.86 -5.78
CA LYS A 191 25.62 1.58 -6.35
C LYS A 191 26.50 2.15 -5.24
N PRO A 192 27.82 2.30 -5.46
CA PRO A 192 28.68 2.98 -4.50
C PRO A 192 28.14 4.37 -4.17
N ALA A 193 28.15 4.70 -2.88
CA ALA A 193 27.73 6.01 -2.38
C ALA A 193 28.56 6.35 -1.15
N GLU A 194 28.82 7.63 -0.86
CA GLU A 194 29.47 8.01 0.40
C GLU A 194 28.45 8.36 1.49
N TRP A 195 27.25 8.76 1.07
CA TRP A 195 26.17 9.22 1.93
C TRP A 195 24.89 8.49 1.58
N LEU A 196 24.20 7.98 2.59
CA LEU A 196 22.85 7.46 2.44
C LEU A 196 21.91 8.08 3.48
N PRO A 197 20.63 8.31 3.14
CA PRO A 197 19.64 8.65 4.15
C PRO A 197 19.42 7.46 5.10
N SER A 198 19.32 7.73 6.41
CA SER A 198 18.99 6.72 7.42
C SER A 198 17.57 6.19 7.27
N SER A 199 16.70 6.93 6.58
CA SER A 199 15.35 6.50 6.17
C SER A 199 15.35 5.57 4.96
N ARG A 200 16.54 5.18 4.47
CA ARG A 200 16.79 4.37 3.26
C ARG A 200 16.37 5.03 1.94
N ARG A 201 15.50 6.04 1.96
CA ARG A 201 14.99 6.72 0.76
C ARG A 201 15.12 8.24 0.88
N PRO A 202 15.48 8.93 -0.21
CA PRO A 202 15.33 10.38 -0.28
C PRO A 202 13.88 10.81 -0.02
N GLY A 203 13.68 12.06 0.43
CA GLY A 203 12.33 12.60 0.72
C GLY A 203 11.67 12.08 2.00
N HIS A 204 12.40 11.34 2.85
CA HIS A 204 11.92 10.78 4.10
C HIS A 204 12.86 11.15 5.26
N GLY A 205 12.27 11.52 6.39
CA GLY A 205 12.96 11.86 7.63
C GLY A 205 13.24 10.65 8.51
N SER A 206 13.97 10.86 9.60
CA SER A 206 14.24 9.85 10.61
C SER A 206 14.32 10.49 11.99
N TYR A 207 14.08 9.69 13.03
CA TYR A 207 14.20 10.17 14.41
C TYR A 207 15.63 10.62 14.70
N ARG A 208 15.74 11.75 15.40
CA ARG A 208 17.02 12.41 15.69
C ARG A 208 17.78 11.60 16.74
N PRO A 209 19.02 11.15 16.45
CA PRO A 209 19.89 10.60 17.48
C PRO A 209 20.21 11.65 18.56
N THR A 210 20.21 11.26 19.83
CA THR A 210 20.65 12.14 20.92
C THR A 210 22.18 12.26 20.94
N ALA A 211 22.73 13.28 21.60
CA ALA A 211 24.18 13.41 21.74
C ALA A 211 24.80 12.19 22.44
N ALA A 212 24.25 11.78 23.59
CA ALA A 212 24.65 10.57 24.30
C ALA A 212 24.38 9.29 23.48
N GLY A 213 23.31 9.28 22.70
CA GLY A 213 22.98 8.20 21.77
C GLY A 213 24.05 8.01 20.70
N LEU A 214 24.61 9.09 20.15
CA LEU A 214 25.67 9.05 19.14
C LEU A 214 27.05 8.64 19.70
N GLU A 215 27.29 8.88 20.99
CA GLU A 215 28.50 8.37 21.67
C GLU A 215 28.46 6.85 21.82
N LYS A 216 27.27 6.28 22.07
CA LYS A 216 27.05 4.84 22.28
C LYS A 216 26.56 4.10 21.04
N ALA A 217 26.37 4.82 19.93
CA ALA A 217 25.78 4.27 18.73
C ALA A 217 26.69 3.22 18.09
N VAL A 218 26.08 2.16 17.56
CA VAL A 218 26.76 1.07 16.87
C VAL A 218 26.30 1.04 15.43
N LEU A 219 27.26 1.16 14.50
CA LEU A 219 27.03 0.91 13.08
C LEU A 219 27.61 -0.45 12.72
N THR A 220 26.82 -1.28 12.07
CA THR A 220 27.26 -2.57 11.53
C THR A 220 26.99 -2.67 10.04
N TRP A 221 27.65 -3.62 9.39
CA TRP A 221 27.30 -4.05 8.03
C TRP A 221 27.28 -5.57 7.91
N ARG A 222 26.55 -6.06 6.91
CA ARG A 222 26.48 -7.46 6.51
C ARG A 222 26.04 -7.60 5.05
N LEU A 223 26.42 -8.69 4.38
CA LEU A 223 26.04 -8.88 2.97
C LEU A 223 24.65 -9.50 2.82
N ARG A 224 24.25 -10.41 3.70
CA ARG A 224 22.92 -11.02 3.76
C ARG A 224 22.30 -10.77 5.13
N GLU A 225 20.98 -10.81 5.21
CA GLU A 225 20.26 -10.63 6.47
C GLU A 225 20.83 -11.51 7.59
N SER A 226 21.01 -12.80 7.30
CA SER A 226 21.42 -13.83 8.24
C SER A 226 22.92 -13.83 8.57
N ASP A 227 23.72 -13.06 7.84
CA ASP A 227 25.16 -13.00 8.08
C ASP A 227 25.44 -12.31 9.42
N PRO A 228 26.52 -12.69 10.12
CA PRO A 228 26.93 -11.98 11.32
C PRO A 228 27.15 -10.49 11.05
N ARG A 229 26.67 -9.66 11.98
CA ARG A 229 26.92 -8.21 11.95
C ARG A 229 28.39 -7.95 12.23
N VAL A 230 29.04 -7.19 11.34
CA VAL A 230 30.42 -6.73 11.53
C VAL A 230 30.39 -5.26 11.91
N VAL A 231 30.98 -4.90 13.06
CA VAL A 231 31.01 -3.52 13.54
C VAL A 231 31.93 -2.66 12.66
N ILE A 232 31.46 -1.47 12.28
CA ILE A 232 32.27 -0.45 11.63
C ILE A 232 32.83 0.47 12.74
N PRO A 233 34.17 0.65 12.82
CA PRO A 233 34.80 1.50 13.84
C PRO A 233 34.23 2.92 13.87
N ARG A 234 34.07 3.49 15.08
CA ARG A 234 33.32 4.73 15.31
C ARG A 234 33.86 5.92 14.52
N GLU A 235 35.17 5.98 14.32
CA GLU A 235 35.89 7.02 13.58
C GLU A 235 35.66 6.95 12.06
N GLN A 236 35.15 5.84 11.54
CA GLN A 236 34.92 5.63 10.11
C GLN A 236 33.52 6.07 9.66
N TRP A 237 32.67 6.56 10.55
CA TRP A 237 31.33 6.98 10.17
C TRP A 237 30.83 8.16 11.00
N ARG A 238 29.88 8.90 10.45
CA ARG A 238 29.22 10.01 11.14
C ARG A 238 27.79 10.18 10.64
N VAL A 239 27.00 10.87 11.46
CA VAL A 239 25.61 11.21 11.14
C VAL A 239 25.52 12.72 10.90
N GLU A 240 24.81 13.11 9.85
CA GLU A 240 24.42 14.49 9.57
C GLU A 240 22.91 14.63 9.75
N ILE A 241 22.48 15.64 10.49
CA ILE A 241 21.07 15.95 10.73
C ILE A 241 20.74 17.26 10.05
N ARG A 242 19.76 17.24 9.13
CA ARG A 242 19.24 18.43 8.46
C ARG A 242 17.80 18.65 8.89
N PRO A 243 17.46 19.79 9.50
CA PRO A 243 16.07 20.14 9.81
C PRO A 243 15.18 20.08 8.57
N PRO A 244 13.88 19.77 8.71
CA PRO A 244 12.96 19.86 7.58
C PRO A 244 12.76 21.32 7.16
N GLU A 245 12.71 21.57 5.85
CA GLU A 245 12.33 22.87 5.30
C GLU A 245 10.80 22.95 5.27
N SER A 246 10.21 23.88 6.02
CA SER A 246 8.76 24.07 6.00
C SER A 246 8.31 24.69 4.66
N PRO A 247 7.28 24.15 4.00
CA PRO A 247 6.72 24.76 2.81
C PRO A 247 5.92 26.02 3.20
N PRO A 248 5.74 26.98 2.28
CA PRO A 248 4.98 28.21 2.53
C PRO A 248 3.47 27.95 2.75
N LEU A 249 2.94 26.89 2.14
CA LEU A 249 1.55 26.44 2.28
C LEU A 249 1.53 24.93 2.55
N GLY A 250 0.51 24.49 3.29
CA GLY A 250 0.36 23.08 3.68
C GLY A 250 1.06 22.76 5.00
N VAL A 251 1.36 21.48 5.19
CA VAL A 251 1.91 20.94 6.43
C VAL A 251 3.47 20.99 6.45
N PRO A 252 4.13 21.34 7.57
CA PRO A 252 5.59 21.56 7.62
C PRO A 252 6.49 20.31 7.61
N GLY A 253 5.90 19.10 7.67
CA GLY A 253 6.64 17.87 7.98
C GLY A 253 6.93 17.73 9.49
N THR A 254 7.30 16.52 9.94
CA THR A 254 7.50 16.22 11.38
C THR A 254 8.94 15.86 11.73
N LEU A 255 9.65 15.15 10.85
CA LEU A 255 11.01 14.65 11.13
C LEU A 255 12.09 15.38 10.32
N PRO A 256 13.32 15.48 10.86
CA PRO A 256 14.48 15.93 10.09
C PRO A 256 14.98 14.84 9.13
N GLN A 257 15.78 15.23 8.14
CA GLN A 257 16.59 14.29 7.39
C GLN A 257 17.81 13.88 8.23
N VAL A 258 18.00 12.58 8.40
CA VAL A 258 19.20 12.00 9.03
C VAL A 258 19.97 11.25 7.95
N ARG A 259 21.25 11.56 7.77
CA ARG A 259 22.12 10.98 6.75
C ARG A 259 23.32 10.32 7.41
N LEU A 260 23.69 9.15 6.91
CA LEU A 260 24.84 8.38 7.35
C LEU A 260 25.97 8.52 6.34
N TYR A 261 27.17 8.83 6.82
CA TYR A 261 28.42 8.78 6.07
C TYR A 261 29.26 7.61 6.54
N VAL A 262 29.91 6.92 5.60
CA VAL A 262 30.88 5.86 5.87
C VAL A 262 32.15 6.12 5.07
N ALA A 263 33.31 6.12 5.74
CA ALA A 263 34.62 6.26 5.12
C ALA A 263 34.87 5.08 4.16
N GLY A 264 35.32 5.39 2.94
CA GLY A 264 35.44 4.40 1.87
C GLY A 264 34.11 4.01 1.20
N GLY A 265 32.99 4.57 1.66
CA GLY A 265 31.67 4.46 1.04
C GLY A 265 30.89 3.18 1.36
N PHE A 266 29.61 3.23 1.00
CA PHE A 266 28.64 2.15 1.04
C PHE A 266 28.87 1.19 -0.14
N ARG A 267 29.01 -0.10 0.16
CA ARG A 267 29.18 -1.16 -0.84
C ARG A 267 27.83 -1.61 -1.42
N PRO A 268 27.72 -1.79 -2.74
CA PRO A 268 26.50 -2.33 -3.36
C PRO A 268 26.03 -3.64 -2.71
N GLY A 269 24.74 -3.73 -2.40
CA GLY A 269 24.10 -4.91 -1.83
C GLY A 269 24.30 -5.13 -0.33
N TYR A 270 25.27 -4.47 0.31
CA TYR A 270 25.47 -4.59 1.75
C TYR A 270 24.37 -3.85 2.53
N LEU A 271 23.94 -4.46 3.63
CA LEU A 271 23.03 -3.88 4.61
C LEU A 271 23.86 -3.16 5.67
N TYR A 272 23.60 -1.88 5.89
CA TYR A 272 24.21 -1.06 6.93
C TYR A 272 23.16 -0.76 7.99
N GLU A 273 23.47 -1.04 9.25
CA GLU A 273 22.50 -0.96 10.34
C GLU A 273 23.06 -0.11 11.49
N LEU A 274 22.42 1.03 11.74
CA LEU A 274 22.71 1.92 12.86
C LEU A 274 21.70 1.66 13.99
N VAL A 275 22.19 1.35 15.19
CA VAL A 275 21.40 1.29 16.42
C VAL A 275 21.87 2.40 17.35
N THR A 276 20.94 3.26 17.78
CA THR A 276 21.25 4.43 18.61
C THR A 276 20.03 4.88 19.42
N GLU A 277 20.26 5.59 20.52
CA GLU A 277 19.20 6.32 21.22
C GLU A 277 18.79 7.55 20.39
N VAL A 278 17.49 7.71 20.20
CA VAL A 278 16.86 8.82 19.51
C VAL A 278 15.89 9.57 20.43
N GLU A 279 15.54 10.79 20.06
CA GLU A 279 14.52 11.60 20.72
C GLU A 279 13.45 12.10 19.76
N GLY A 280 12.29 12.46 20.31
CA GLY A 280 11.21 13.12 19.56
C GLY A 280 10.30 12.16 18.80
N ALA A 281 9.76 11.15 19.49
CA ALA A 281 8.66 10.35 18.95
C ALA A 281 7.42 11.22 18.65
N PHE A 282 6.59 10.77 17.70
CA PHE A 282 5.28 11.36 17.41
C PHE A 282 4.24 10.24 17.26
N VAL A 283 2.97 10.59 17.44
CA VAL A 283 1.85 9.64 17.38
C VAL A 283 1.51 9.31 15.92
N GLN A 284 2.26 8.39 15.29
CA GLN A 284 2.05 8.03 13.87
C GLN A 284 0.65 7.44 13.61
N GLY A 285 0.04 6.78 14.59
CA GLY A 285 -1.29 6.16 14.44
C GLY A 285 -2.43 7.15 14.19
N VAL A 286 -2.26 8.47 14.43
CA VAL A 286 -3.27 9.47 14.04
C VAL A 286 -3.49 9.53 12.53
N GLY A 287 -2.56 9.02 11.72
CA GLY A 287 -2.75 8.86 10.29
C GLY A 287 -3.98 8.00 9.95
N PHE A 288 -4.28 6.95 10.74
CA PHE A 288 -5.49 6.14 10.55
C PHE A 288 -6.76 6.93 10.89
N ALA A 289 -6.74 7.64 12.02
CA ALA A 289 -7.86 8.47 12.47
C ALA A 289 -8.14 9.63 11.48
N GLY A 290 -7.10 10.29 10.97
CA GLY A 290 -7.25 11.39 10.00
C GLY A 290 -7.93 10.94 8.71
N VAL A 291 -7.63 9.72 8.23
CA VAL A 291 -8.33 9.12 7.08
C VAL A 291 -9.79 8.81 7.43
N ARG A 292 -10.03 8.14 8.55
CA ARG A 292 -11.38 7.81 9.05
C ARG A 292 -12.27 9.05 9.13
N ASP A 293 -11.77 10.10 9.78
CA ASP A 293 -12.53 11.30 10.11
C ASP A 293 -12.73 12.21 8.91
N LEU A 294 -11.74 12.32 8.01
CA LEU A 294 -11.90 13.04 6.76
C LEU A 294 -12.99 12.41 5.89
N ILE A 295 -12.96 11.09 5.72
CA ILE A 295 -13.93 10.40 4.86
C ILE A 295 -15.31 10.42 5.50
N SER A 296 -15.42 10.22 6.82
CA SER A 296 -16.70 10.37 7.53
C SER A 296 -17.27 11.78 7.36
N PHE A 297 -16.45 12.83 7.52
CA PHE A 297 -16.87 14.21 7.29
C PHE A 297 -17.38 14.43 5.87
N LEU A 298 -16.61 14.04 4.85
CA LEU A 298 -16.98 14.24 3.45
C LEU A 298 -18.28 13.51 3.06
N ARG A 299 -18.57 12.37 3.68
CA ARG A 299 -19.80 11.60 3.45
C ARG A 299 -21.02 12.16 4.18
N TYR A 300 -20.86 12.52 5.46
CA TYR A 300 -22.01 12.70 6.35
C TYR A 300 -22.26 14.15 6.77
N ASP A 301 -21.27 15.05 6.72
CA ASP A 301 -21.47 16.46 7.09
C ASP A 301 -22.14 17.20 5.92
N THR A 302 -23.35 17.71 6.16
CA THR A 302 -24.14 18.47 5.16
C THR A 302 -24.04 19.99 5.35
N SER A 303 -23.12 20.45 6.22
CA SER A 303 -22.90 21.87 6.44
C SER A 303 -22.13 22.50 5.27
N PRO A 304 -22.14 23.84 5.11
CA PRO A 304 -21.34 24.54 4.10
C PRO A 304 -19.82 24.30 4.21
N ARG A 305 -19.33 23.73 5.31
CA ARG A 305 -17.91 23.39 5.50
C ARG A 305 -17.47 22.24 4.60
N ASN A 306 -18.39 21.35 4.22
CA ASN A 306 -18.08 20.22 3.37
C ASN A 306 -18.07 20.65 1.89
N PRO A 307 -16.92 20.58 1.18
CA PRO A 307 -16.86 20.97 -0.23
C PRO A 307 -17.66 20.06 -1.17
N LEU A 308 -18.10 18.89 -0.69
CA LEU A 308 -18.92 17.92 -1.43
C LEU A 308 -20.41 18.01 -1.08
N ARG A 309 -20.83 19.05 -0.36
CA ARG A 309 -22.25 19.28 -0.05
C ARG A 309 -23.06 19.47 -1.35
N LEU A 310 -24.17 18.75 -1.45
CA LEU A 310 -25.15 18.84 -2.53
C LEU A 310 -26.55 19.04 -1.93
N GLY A 311 -26.95 20.31 -1.78
CA GLY A 311 -28.22 20.70 -1.16
C GLY A 311 -28.30 20.30 0.31
N ALA A 312 -29.26 19.42 0.64
CA ALA A 312 -29.43 18.83 1.97
C ALA A 312 -28.68 17.51 2.17
N THR A 313 -27.89 17.09 1.17
CA THR A 313 -27.13 15.84 1.15
C THR A 313 -25.66 16.10 0.81
N THR A 314 -24.89 15.03 0.61
CA THR A 314 -23.53 15.09 0.04
C THR A 314 -23.52 14.39 -1.31
N ALA A 315 -22.60 14.80 -2.18
CA ALA A 315 -22.31 14.07 -3.42
C ALA A 315 -21.62 12.72 -3.16
N ALA A 316 -21.14 12.47 -1.94
CA ALA A 316 -20.43 11.27 -1.53
C ALA A 316 -21.32 10.33 -0.71
N ARG A 317 -22.18 9.57 -1.40
CA ARG A 317 -23.06 8.56 -0.79
C ARG A 317 -22.30 7.30 -0.38
N TYR A 318 -21.34 6.87 -1.20
CA TYR A 318 -20.49 5.71 -0.98
C TYR A 318 -19.03 6.12 -0.89
N ALA A 319 -18.20 5.31 -0.22
CA ALA A 319 -16.75 5.51 -0.23
C ALA A 319 -15.99 4.18 -0.34
N TYR A 320 -15.04 4.12 -1.26
CA TYR A 320 -14.13 3.00 -1.46
C TYR A 320 -12.71 3.45 -1.12
N ALA A 321 -11.96 2.59 -0.44
CA ALA A 321 -10.54 2.82 -0.20
C ALA A 321 -9.71 1.91 -1.11
N PHE A 322 -8.77 2.47 -1.86
CA PHE A 322 -7.79 1.74 -2.66
C PHE A 322 -6.39 2.04 -2.15
N GLY A 323 -5.55 1.01 -2.03
CA GLY A 323 -4.18 1.17 -1.56
C GLY A 323 -3.27 0.14 -2.20
N VAL A 324 -2.07 0.57 -2.59
CA VAL A 324 -1.08 -0.23 -3.32
C VAL A 324 0.15 -0.43 -2.44
N SER A 325 0.60 -1.68 -2.26
CA SER A 325 1.85 -2.00 -1.56
C SER A 325 1.84 -1.51 -0.09
N GLN A 326 2.63 -0.49 0.28
CA GLN A 326 2.58 0.15 1.60
C GLN A 326 1.16 0.58 1.97
N SER A 327 0.44 1.21 1.05
CA SER A 327 -0.89 1.70 1.36
C SER A 327 -1.97 0.62 1.32
N GLY A 328 -1.72 -0.51 0.62
CA GLY A 328 -2.52 -1.72 0.77
C GLY A 328 -2.34 -2.35 2.16
N ARG A 329 -1.10 -2.37 2.68
CA ARG A 329 -0.81 -2.77 4.06
C ARG A 329 -1.45 -1.83 5.09
N PHE A 330 -1.49 -0.52 4.80
CA PHE A 330 -2.22 0.44 5.62
C PHE A 330 -3.69 0.03 5.72
N LEU A 331 -4.34 -0.31 4.61
CA LEU A 331 -5.75 -0.73 4.63
C LEU A 331 -5.98 -2.03 5.42
N ARG A 332 -5.06 -3.00 5.33
CA ARG A 332 -5.12 -4.21 6.16
C ARG A 332 -5.01 -3.87 7.65
N HIS A 333 -4.08 -2.99 8.02
CA HIS A 333 -3.89 -2.55 9.39
C HIS A 333 -5.06 -1.66 9.89
N PHE A 334 -5.63 -0.82 9.02
CA PHE A 334 -6.81 0.01 9.29
C PHE A 334 -8.02 -0.86 9.67
N LEU A 335 -8.24 -1.96 8.95
CA LEU A 335 -9.27 -2.95 9.28
C LEU A 335 -9.00 -3.64 10.62
N TYR A 336 -7.77 -4.14 10.83
CA TYR A 336 -7.37 -4.83 12.06
C TYR A 336 -7.58 -3.97 13.32
N LEU A 337 -7.23 -2.69 13.24
CA LEU A 337 -7.39 -1.76 14.36
C LEU A 337 -8.84 -1.29 14.56
N GLY A 338 -9.75 -1.55 13.60
CA GLY A 338 -11.17 -1.22 13.68
C GLY A 338 -11.56 0.15 13.13
N PHE A 339 -10.68 0.82 12.36
CA PHE A 339 -10.92 2.20 11.92
C PHE A 339 -12.00 2.37 10.85
N ASN A 340 -12.60 1.28 10.33
CA ASN A 340 -13.73 1.42 9.40
C ASN A 340 -15.04 1.83 10.07
N ALA A 341 -15.06 1.91 11.41
CA ALA A 341 -16.10 2.56 12.19
C ALA A 341 -15.60 3.95 12.63
N ASP A 342 -16.38 5.00 12.37
CA ASP A 342 -16.09 6.32 12.94
C ASP A 342 -16.39 6.39 14.44
N GLU A 343 -16.12 7.53 15.09
CA GLU A 343 -16.36 7.71 16.54
C GLU A 343 -17.84 7.58 16.95
N GLN A 344 -18.77 7.57 15.99
CA GLN A 344 -20.20 7.35 16.17
C GLN A 344 -20.62 5.93 15.74
N GLY A 345 -19.67 5.06 15.38
CA GLY A 345 -19.90 3.70 14.91
C GLY A 345 -20.44 3.62 13.48
N ARG A 346 -20.44 4.71 12.71
CA ARG A 346 -20.90 4.71 11.31
C ARG A 346 -19.80 4.17 10.41
N ARG A 347 -20.21 3.51 9.32
CA ARG A 347 -19.28 2.95 8.34
C ARG A 347 -18.53 4.08 7.61
N VAL A 348 -17.21 3.96 7.53
CA VAL A 348 -16.35 4.93 6.83
C VAL A 348 -16.23 4.57 5.35
N PHE A 349 -15.83 3.34 5.04
CA PHE A 349 -15.76 2.81 3.68
C PHE A 349 -16.74 1.65 3.48
N ASP A 350 -17.48 1.69 2.38
CA ASP A 350 -18.33 0.58 1.93
C ASP A 350 -17.52 -0.55 1.31
N ALA A 351 -16.38 -0.20 0.69
CA ALA A 351 -15.43 -1.16 0.19
C ALA A 351 -13.98 -0.79 0.52
N VAL A 352 -13.17 -1.80 0.80
CA VAL A 352 -11.73 -1.65 1.07
C VAL A 352 -10.96 -2.58 0.14
N TRP A 353 -10.02 -2.02 -0.61
CA TRP A 353 -9.27 -2.72 -1.64
C TRP A 353 -7.75 -2.62 -1.43
N PRO A 354 -7.17 -3.54 -0.65
CA PRO A 354 -5.73 -3.74 -0.61
C PRO A 354 -5.23 -4.40 -1.90
N HIS A 355 -4.36 -3.69 -2.62
CA HIS A 355 -3.67 -4.18 -3.81
C HIS A 355 -2.18 -4.39 -3.50
N VAL A 356 -1.65 -5.55 -3.90
CA VAL A 356 -0.24 -5.96 -3.78
C VAL A 356 0.35 -5.78 -2.37
N ALA A 357 -0.49 -5.95 -1.34
CA ALA A 357 -0.08 -5.78 0.05
C ALA A 357 0.64 -7.02 0.62
N GLY A 358 0.37 -8.18 0.03
CA GLY A 358 0.76 -9.48 0.58
C GLY A 358 0.14 -9.74 1.96
N GLY A 359 0.79 -10.58 2.76
CA GLY A 359 0.36 -10.94 4.12
C GLY A 359 0.54 -9.82 5.15
N GLY A 360 1.39 -8.83 4.86
CA GLY A 360 1.83 -7.85 5.84
C GLY A 360 0.76 -6.90 6.39
N LEU A 361 1.02 -6.41 7.61
CA LEU A 361 0.49 -5.18 8.18
C LEU A 361 1.52 -4.06 7.93
N GLY A 362 1.75 -3.16 8.87
CA GLY A 362 2.87 -2.25 8.77
C GLY A 362 3.32 -1.64 10.07
N PHE A 363 4.53 -1.09 10.03
CA PHE A 363 5.13 -0.35 11.13
C PHE A 363 4.53 1.07 11.22
N PHE A 364 3.21 1.13 11.44
CA PHE A 364 2.37 2.33 11.33
C PHE A 364 1.78 2.80 12.66
N ASN A 365 1.74 1.95 13.68
CA ASN A 365 1.11 2.27 14.96
C ASN A 365 1.96 1.78 16.13
N HIS A 366 3.17 2.34 16.23
CA HIS A 366 4.18 1.98 17.22
C HIS A 366 4.94 3.24 17.63
N ARG A 367 5.55 3.23 18.81
CA ARG A 367 6.53 4.26 19.18
C ARG A 367 7.73 4.16 18.26
N PHE A 368 8.19 5.31 17.75
CA PHE A 368 9.24 5.39 16.72
C PHE A 368 8.91 4.65 15.41
N ALA A 369 7.62 4.59 15.05
CA ALA A 369 7.16 4.02 13.78
C ALA A 369 7.86 4.66 12.56
N GLN A 370 8.26 3.81 11.61
CA GLN A 370 8.84 4.21 10.33
C GLN A 370 7.99 3.62 9.19
N PRO A 371 6.88 4.26 8.79
CA PRO A 371 5.95 3.72 7.80
C PRO A 371 6.57 3.27 6.47
N THR A 372 7.70 3.85 6.07
CA THR A 372 8.39 3.47 4.82
C THR A 372 8.94 2.05 4.85
N ARG A 373 9.32 1.58 6.05
CA ARG A 373 9.90 0.26 6.31
C ARG A 373 8.91 -0.85 6.05
N HIS A 374 9.43 -1.95 5.56
CA HIS A 374 8.66 -3.15 5.25
C HIS A 374 9.58 -4.35 5.22
N ASN A 375 9.08 -5.53 5.60
CA ASN A 375 9.88 -6.74 5.55
C ASN A 375 10.15 -7.10 4.09
N GLY A 376 11.42 -7.10 3.69
CA GLY A 376 11.90 -7.68 2.45
C GLY A 376 12.57 -9.03 2.71
N GLN A 377 12.94 -9.73 1.64
CA GLN A 377 13.77 -10.94 1.76
C GLN A 377 15.19 -10.58 2.19
N HIS A 378 15.78 -9.57 1.55
CA HIS A 378 17.18 -9.18 1.78
C HIS A 378 17.28 -8.06 2.82
N GLU A 379 16.53 -6.97 2.62
CA GLU A 379 16.55 -5.80 3.50
C GLU A 379 15.27 -5.58 4.31
N ASP A 380 15.37 -4.79 5.37
CA ASP A 380 14.31 -4.39 6.31
C ASP A 380 13.57 -5.59 6.97
N HIS A 381 14.18 -6.78 6.94
CA HIS A 381 13.56 -8.05 7.33
C HIS A 381 13.01 -8.06 8.76
N ALA A 382 13.71 -7.40 9.68
CA ALA A 382 13.43 -7.43 11.12
C ALA A 382 12.52 -6.29 11.62
N TYR A 383 11.93 -5.46 10.75
CA TYR A 383 10.94 -4.46 11.19
C TYR A 383 9.56 -5.10 11.43
N PRO A 384 8.72 -4.57 12.33
CA PRO A 384 7.40 -5.13 12.65
C PRO A 384 6.34 -4.75 11.60
N GLY A 385 6.52 -5.21 10.36
CA GLY A 385 5.58 -5.02 9.26
C GLY A 385 4.72 -6.26 8.98
N ASP A 386 5.31 -7.44 8.99
CA ASP A 386 4.63 -8.70 8.69
C ASP A 386 4.32 -9.48 9.98
N MET A 387 3.23 -9.10 10.65
CA MET A 387 2.81 -9.68 11.93
C MET A 387 1.43 -10.33 11.82
N PHE A 388 1.21 -11.39 12.58
CA PHE A 388 -0.10 -12.02 12.74
C PHE A 388 -1.12 -11.04 13.37
N PRO A 389 -2.39 -11.02 12.93
CA PRO A 389 -3.00 -11.93 11.94
C PRO A 389 -2.75 -11.58 10.47
N PHE A 390 -2.65 -12.62 9.63
CA PHE A 390 -2.47 -12.48 8.18
C PHE A 390 -3.77 -12.63 7.38
N THR A 391 -4.75 -13.37 7.89
CA THR A 391 -6.01 -13.66 7.20
C THR A 391 -7.10 -12.65 7.55
N TYR A 392 -8.06 -12.44 6.64
CA TYR A 392 -9.21 -11.57 6.93
C TYR A 392 -10.15 -12.15 7.98
N GLY A 393 -10.42 -13.45 7.89
CA GLY A 393 -11.14 -14.22 8.91
C GLY A 393 -10.19 -14.72 10.00
N GLU A 394 -10.78 -15.37 11.02
CA GLU A 394 -10.03 -15.96 12.13
C GLU A 394 -9.01 -17.01 11.63
N SER A 395 -7.81 -16.97 12.20
CA SER A 395 -6.78 -17.99 12.08
C SER A 395 -6.14 -18.23 13.45
N TYR A 396 -5.49 -19.37 13.64
CA TYR A 396 -4.77 -19.69 14.87
C TYR A 396 -3.27 -19.63 14.63
N ASP A 397 -2.57 -18.82 15.42
CA ASP A 397 -1.11 -18.79 15.46
C ASP A 397 -0.58 -19.75 16.54
N PRO A 398 0.08 -20.86 16.18
CA PRO A 398 0.64 -21.78 17.15
C PRO A 398 1.87 -21.23 17.88
N TRP A 399 2.57 -20.23 17.34
CA TRP A 399 3.75 -19.64 17.98
C TRP A 399 3.37 -18.67 19.10
N GLN A 400 2.34 -17.86 18.87
CA GLN A 400 1.80 -16.94 19.87
C GLN A 400 0.62 -17.52 20.67
N GLN A 401 0.18 -18.74 20.33
CA GLN A 401 -0.96 -19.43 20.93
C GLN A 401 -2.25 -18.59 20.99
N ARG A 402 -2.53 -17.81 19.94
CA ARG A 402 -3.71 -16.93 19.88
C ARG A 402 -4.51 -17.08 18.59
N ARG A 403 -5.81 -16.79 18.67
CA ARG A 403 -6.73 -16.71 17.53
C ARG A 403 -7.06 -15.26 17.23
N ASP A 404 -6.99 -14.88 15.97
CA ASP A 404 -7.30 -13.51 15.53
C ASP A 404 -7.52 -13.45 14.01
N GLY A 405 -8.06 -12.33 13.52
CA GLY A 405 -8.29 -12.06 12.10
C GLY A 405 -8.45 -10.56 11.86
N LEU A 406 -8.15 -10.08 10.65
CA LEU A 406 -8.20 -8.64 10.35
C LEU A 406 -9.59 -8.01 10.57
N LEU A 407 -10.67 -8.80 10.49
CA LEU A 407 -12.04 -8.32 10.67
C LEU A 407 -12.62 -8.59 12.05
N GLU A 408 -11.92 -9.33 12.91
CA GLU A 408 -12.48 -9.84 14.18
C GLU A 408 -13.01 -8.70 15.06
N ARG A 409 -12.21 -7.64 15.23
CA ARG A 409 -12.61 -6.45 15.99
C ARG A 409 -13.84 -5.76 15.39
N LEU A 410 -13.88 -5.56 14.08
CA LEU A 410 -15.01 -4.90 13.42
C LEU A 410 -16.29 -5.73 13.54
N CYS A 411 -16.21 -7.04 13.32
CA CYS A 411 -17.36 -7.94 13.42
C CYS A 411 -17.94 -7.94 14.84
N ARG A 412 -17.08 -7.94 15.87
CA ARG A 412 -17.50 -7.92 17.27
C ARG A 412 -18.07 -6.58 17.71
N ASP A 413 -17.36 -5.48 17.43
CA ASP A 413 -17.65 -4.18 18.05
C ASP A 413 -18.53 -3.28 17.16
N TYR A 414 -18.44 -3.42 15.83
CA TYR A 414 -19.12 -2.55 14.85
C TYR A 414 -19.55 -3.33 13.59
N PRO A 415 -20.45 -4.34 13.70
CA PRO A 415 -20.82 -5.20 12.56
C PRO A 415 -21.35 -4.43 11.34
N GLN A 416 -22.03 -3.29 11.56
CA GLN A 416 -22.48 -2.38 10.51
C GLN A 416 -21.34 -1.75 9.69
N ALA A 417 -20.15 -1.66 10.28
CA ALA A 417 -18.96 -1.05 9.68
C ALA A 417 -18.07 -2.07 8.97
N VAL A 418 -18.46 -3.35 8.86
CA VAL A 418 -17.72 -4.34 8.08
C VAL A 418 -17.88 -4.05 6.57
N PRO A 419 -16.79 -3.80 5.80
CA PRO A 419 -16.88 -3.45 4.38
C PRO A 419 -16.90 -4.69 3.48
N LYS A 420 -17.24 -4.49 2.21
CA LYS A 420 -16.88 -5.42 1.13
C LYS A 420 -15.38 -5.29 0.84
N ILE A 421 -14.70 -6.39 0.54
CA ILE A 421 -13.24 -6.39 0.41
C ILE A 421 -12.81 -7.10 -0.86
N PHE A 422 -12.01 -6.41 -1.66
CA PHE A 422 -11.18 -7.03 -2.68
C PHE A 422 -9.73 -7.04 -2.19
N HIS A 423 -9.14 -8.22 -2.05
CA HIS A 423 -7.70 -8.35 -1.97
C HIS A 423 -7.19 -8.75 -3.35
N THR A 424 -6.31 -7.94 -3.91
CA THR A 424 -5.68 -8.29 -5.19
C THR A 424 -4.18 -8.34 -4.99
N GLN A 425 -3.53 -9.33 -5.59
CA GLN A 425 -2.09 -9.45 -5.53
C GLN A 425 -1.52 -10.07 -6.80
N THR A 426 -0.26 -9.81 -7.06
CA THR A 426 0.45 -10.35 -8.22
C THR A 426 1.15 -11.64 -7.83
N ALA A 427 1.74 -12.33 -8.80
CA ALA A 427 2.64 -13.45 -8.52
C ALA A 427 3.80 -13.02 -7.61
N ALA A 428 4.29 -11.78 -7.75
CA ALA A 428 5.39 -11.27 -6.94
C ALA A 428 5.13 -11.27 -5.43
N GLU A 429 3.88 -11.11 -5.00
CA GLU A 429 3.61 -11.04 -3.56
C GLU A 429 3.86 -12.38 -2.86
N TYR A 430 3.70 -13.50 -3.55
CA TYR A 430 4.02 -14.82 -3.01
C TYR A 430 5.52 -15.00 -2.72
N TRP A 431 6.39 -14.31 -3.48
CA TRP A 431 7.84 -14.41 -3.36
C TRP A 431 8.42 -13.32 -2.44
N HIS A 432 7.89 -12.11 -2.53
CA HIS A 432 8.46 -10.92 -1.89
C HIS A 432 7.67 -10.40 -0.68
N ARG A 433 6.41 -10.83 -0.49
CA ARG A 433 5.46 -10.22 0.47
C ARG A 433 4.56 -11.24 1.18
N SER A 434 4.96 -12.51 1.29
CA SER A 434 4.14 -13.52 1.97
C SER A 434 2.70 -13.64 1.47
N GLY A 435 2.50 -13.55 0.15
CA GLY A 435 1.16 -13.53 -0.45
C GLY A 435 0.27 -14.73 -0.10
N SER A 436 0.85 -15.89 0.21
CA SER A 436 0.09 -17.08 0.65
C SER A 436 -0.58 -16.88 2.01
N LEU A 437 0.06 -16.19 2.96
CA LEU A 437 -0.45 -16.05 4.32
C LEU A 437 -1.76 -15.27 4.40
N VAL A 438 -2.15 -14.57 3.33
CA VAL A 438 -3.48 -13.96 3.21
C VAL A 438 -4.60 -15.01 3.21
N HIS A 439 -4.31 -16.22 2.74
CA HIS A 439 -5.30 -17.29 2.50
C HIS A 439 -4.84 -18.69 2.93
N THR A 440 -3.80 -18.79 3.76
CA THR A 440 -3.37 -20.05 4.42
C THR A 440 -3.28 -19.87 5.93
N ASP A 441 -3.24 -20.98 6.68
CA ASP A 441 -2.78 -20.92 8.07
C ASP A 441 -1.30 -20.44 8.17
N PRO A 442 -0.83 -19.99 9.35
CA PRO A 442 0.51 -19.41 9.51
C PRO A 442 1.66 -20.40 9.25
N LEU A 443 1.39 -21.71 9.25
CA LEU A 443 2.34 -22.76 8.95
C LEU A 443 2.18 -23.34 7.53
N GLY A 444 1.29 -22.77 6.71
CA GLY A 444 1.08 -23.19 5.32
C GLY A 444 0.60 -24.63 5.18
N LYS A 445 -0.16 -25.16 6.14
CA LYS A 445 -0.63 -26.57 6.13
C LYS A 445 -2.02 -26.74 5.54
N SER A 446 -2.84 -25.69 5.57
CA SER A 446 -4.24 -25.68 5.15
C SER A 446 -4.65 -24.31 4.61
N ASP A 447 -5.61 -24.32 3.68
CA ASP A 447 -6.25 -23.11 3.19
C ASP A 447 -7.09 -22.46 4.29
N ALA A 448 -7.02 -21.14 4.43
CA ALA A 448 -7.80 -20.39 5.39
C ALA A 448 -9.26 -20.25 4.95
N VAL A 449 -10.17 -20.15 5.92
CA VAL A 449 -11.58 -19.83 5.65
C VAL A 449 -11.69 -18.35 5.32
N ILE A 450 -12.13 -18.04 4.10
CA ILE A 450 -12.28 -16.66 3.63
C ILE A 450 -13.71 -16.16 3.92
N PRO A 451 -13.87 -15.02 4.63
CA PRO A 451 -15.20 -14.46 4.91
C PRO A 451 -15.99 -14.15 3.63
N PRO A 452 -17.34 -14.27 3.64
CA PRO A 452 -18.16 -14.12 2.44
C PRO A 452 -18.14 -12.71 1.82
N ASN A 453 -17.81 -11.68 2.61
CA ASN A 453 -17.62 -10.29 2.16
C ASN A 453 -16.23 -10.03 1.56
N VAL A 454 -15.37 -11.05 1.43
CA VAL A 454 -14.02 -10.94 0.88
C VAL A 454 -13.93 -11.69 -0.46
N ARG A 455 -13.27 -11.07 -1.44
CA ARG A 455 -12.82 -11.72 -2.68
C ARG A 455 -11.32 -11.56 -2.82
N ILE A 456 -10.65 -12.63 -3.25
CA ILE A 456 -9.20 -12.64 -3.47
C ILE A 456 -8.96 -12.94 -4.95
N TYR A 457 -8.21 -12.06 -5.61
CA TYR A 457 -7.78 -12.27 -7.00
C TYR A 457 -6.26 -12.17 -7.09
N ALA A 458 -5.64 -13.25 -7.53
CA ALA A 458 -4.21 -13.33 -7.74
C ALA A 458 -3.91 -13.30 -9.24
N PHE A 459 -3.01 -12.42 -9.68
CA PHE A 459 -2.68 -12.24 -11.10
C PHE A 459 -1.44 -13.05 -11.46
N ALA A 460 -1.61 -14.06 -12.32
CA ALA A 460 -0.53 -14.95 -12.74
C ALA A 460 0.60 -14.16 -13.39
N GLY A 461 1.84 -14.64 -13.31
CA GLY A 461 2.97 -14.21 -14.12
C GLY A 461 3.16 -12.69 -14.20
N THR A 462 2.90 -11.98 -13.11
CA THR A 462 2.99 -10.51 -13.04
C THR A 462 3.94 -10.09 -11.92
N GLN A 463 4.60 -8.96 -12.12
CA GLN A 463 5.43 -8.33 -11.10
C GLN A 463 4.62 -7.32 -10.28
N HIS A 464 5.21 -6.80 -9.20
CA HIS A 464 4.51 -5.97 -8.22
C HIS A 464 3.81 -4.73 -8.80
N GLY A 465 4.46 -4.03 -9.74
CA GLY A 465 3.86 -2.94 -10.51
C GLY A 465 3.46 -3.39 -11.91
N PRO A 466 2.52 -2.71 -12.58
CA PRO A 466 2.19 -3.06 -13.96
C PRO A 466 3.43 -2.85 -14.85
N GLY A 467 3.67 -3.79 -15.75
CA GLY A 467 4.71 -3.70 -16.76
C GLY A 467 4.38 -2.73 -17.89
N ASN A 468 5.29 -2.60 -18.86
CA ASN A 468 5.15 -1.68 -19.99
C ASN A 468 4.44 -2.30 -21.22
N GLY A 469 4.12 -3.59 -21.18
CA GLY A 469 3.52 -4.36 -22.29
C GLY A 469 4.49 -4.83 -23.37
N VAL A 470 5.79 -4.50 -23.27
CA VAL A 470 6.78 -4.76 -24.32
C VAL A 470 7.63 -5.97 -24.00
N LEU A 471 7.51 -7.04 -24.79
CA LEU A 471 8.33 -8.25 -24.63
C LEU A 471 9.82 -7.94 -24.84
N PRO A 472 10.71 -8.41 -23.95
CA PRO A 472 12.15 -8.21 -24.10
C PRO A 472 12.69 -9.02 -25.28
N ARG A 473 13.56 -8.41 -26.10
CA ARG A 473 14.22 -9.07 -27.23
C ARG A 473 15.58 -9.68 -26.87
N THR A 474 16.16 -9.28 -25.74
CA THR A 474 17.46 -9.77 -25.26
C THR A 474 17.37 -10.08 -23.77
N MET A 475 18.25 -10.95 -23.29
CA MET A 475 18.35 -11.32 -21.87
C MET A 475 19.28 -10.38 -21.08
N ASN A 476 19.89 -9.38 -21.71
CA ASN A 476 20.87 -8.51 -21.08
C ASN A 476 20.21 -7.48 -20.16
N THR A 477 20.69 -7.39 -18.92
CA THR A 477 20.29 -6.32 -18.00
C THR A 477 21.47 -5.85 -17.13
N THR A 478 21.29 -4.72 -16.43
CA THR A 478 22.32 -4.12 -15.57
C THR A 478 22.11 -4.36 -14.07
N SER A 479 20.88 -4.62 -13.63
CA SER A 479 20.54 -4.74 -12.19
C SER A 479 19.94 -6.09 -11.80
N THR A 480 19.45 -6.87 -12.76
CA THR A 480 18.82 -8.17 -12.53
C THR A 480 19.42 -9.25 -13.43
N ASP A 481 19.25 -10.52 -13.10
CA ASP A 481 19.72 -11.60 -13.96
C ASP A 481 18.94 -11.71 -15.27
N LEU A 482 17.64 -11.37 -15.22
CA LEU A 482 16.70 -11.55 -16.31
C LEU A 482 15.97 -10.24 -16.61
N PRO A 483 15.47 -10.03 -17.84
CA PRO A 483 14.66 -8.87 -18.17
C PRO A 483 13.42 -8.76 -17.27
N PRO A 484 12.97 -7.54 -16.93
CA PRO A 484 11.79 -7.34 -16.10
C PRO A 484 10.51 -7.84 -16.79
N ASN A 485 9.53 -8.20 -15.98
CA ASN A 485 8.25 -8.71 -16.49
C ASN A 485 7.42 -7.58 -17.14
N PRO A 486 7.02 -7.72 -18.42
CA PRO A 486 6.33 -6.66 -19.15
C PRO A 486 4.81 -6.65 -18.95
N THR A 487 4.24 -7.65 -18.28
CA THR A 487 2.78 -7.84 -18.21
C THR A 487 2.08 -6.65 -17.54
N ASP A 488 1.09 -6.08 -18.22
CA ASP A 488 0.27 -4.97 -17.72
C ASP A 488 -1.10 -5.48 -17.23
N TYR A 489 -1.30 -5.48 -15.91
CA TYR A 489 -2.52 -5.97 -15.28
C TYR A 489 -3.59 -4.88 -15.03
N ARG A 490 -3.34 -3.62 -15.41
CA ARG A 490 -4.30 -2.51 -15.19
C ARG A 490 -5.70 -2.77 -15.76
N PRO A 491 -5.87 -3.44 -16.92
CA PRO A 491 -7.19 -3.85 -17.39
C PRO A 491 -8.02 -4.67 -16.38
N LEU A 492 -7.36 -5.55 -15.62
CA LEU A 492 -8.05 -6.35 -14.59
C LEU A 492 -8.57 -5.46 -13.47
N LEU A 493 -7.80 -4.44 -13.07
CA LEU A 493 -8.21 -3.50 -12.02
C LEU A 493 -9.41 -2.67 -12.44
N ARG A 494 -9.47 -2.20 -13.70
CA ARG A 494 -10.63 -1.47 -14.20
C ARG A 494 -11.90 -2.32 -14.18
N ALA A 495 -11.83 -3.55 -14.68
CA ALA A 495 -12.97 -4.47 -14.66
C ALA A 495 -13.43 -4.80 -13.23
N LEU A 496 -12.47 -5.00 -12.32
CA LEU A 496 -12.77 -5.25 -10.90
C LEU A 496 -13.36 -4.02 -10.20
N LEU A 497 -12.99 -2.80 -10.58
CA LEU A 497 -13.63 -1.59 -10.01
C LEU A 497 -15.11 -1.51 -10.40
N ASP A 498 -15.46 -1.78 -11.66
CA ASP A 498 -16.86 -1.83 -12.10
C ASP A 498 -17.62 -2.95 -11.37
N ALA A 499 -17.00 -4.12 -11.15
CA ALA A 499 -17.59 -5.20 -10.39
C ALA A 499 -17.78 -4.87 -8.90
N LEU A 500 -16.84 -4.15 -8.29
CA LEU A 500 -16.92 -3.71 -6.90
C LEU A 500 -18.02 -2.67 -6.70
N ASP A 501 -18.14 -1.70 -7.61
CA ASP A 501 -19.18 -0.67 -7.57
C ASP A 501 -20.58 -1.31 -7.66
N ALA A 502 -20.77 -2.25 -8.60
CA ALA A 502 -22.02 -3.01 -8.73
C ALA A 502 -22.30 -3.89 -7.49
N TRP A 503 -21.27 -4.49 -6.87
CA TRP A 503 -21.48 -5.28 -5.65
C TRP A 503 -21.96 -4.41 -4.49
N VAL A 504 -21.40 -3.22 -4.34
CA VAL A 504 -21.77 -2.31 -3.26
C VAL A 504 -23.14 -1.65 -3.51
N LYS A 505 -23.41 -1.15 -4.72
CA LYS A 505 -24.60 -0.34 -5.01
C LYS A 505 -25.82 -1.19 -5.34
N GLU A 506 -25.63 -2.31 -6.02
CA GLU A 506 -26.72 -3.13 -6.58
C GLU A 506 -26.81 -4.51 -5.92
N GLY A 507 -25.85 -4.89 -5.09
CA GLY A 507 -25.76 -6.24 -4.54
C GLY A 507 -25.38 -7.30 -5.56
N LYS A 508 -24.93 -6.89 -6.76
CA LYS A 508 -24.53 -7.82 -7.84
C LYS A 508 -23.21 -8.47 -7.51
N GLU A 509 -23.23 -9.79 -7.25
CA GLU A 509 -22.03 -10.53 -6.88
C GLU A 509 -20.91 -10.40 -7.94
N PRO A 510 -19.67 -10.12 -7.51
CA PRO A 510 -18.50 -10.04 -8.40
C PRO A 510 -18.08 -11.43 -8.88
N PRO A 511 -17.11 -11.54 -9.81
CA PRO A 511 -16.52 -12.83 -10.14
C PRO A 511 -16.05 -13.59 -8.90
N PRO A 512 -16.20 -14.93 -8.84
CA PRO A 512 -15.64 -15.72 -7.74
C PRO A 512 -14.14 -15.48 -7.58
N SER A 513 -13.64 -15.61 -6.35
CA SER A 513 -12.20 -15.50 -6.05
C SER A 513 -11.39 -16.46 -6.92
N VAL A 514 -10.21 -16.02 -7.35
CA VAL A 514 -9.27 -16.83 -8.14
C VAL A 514 -7.87 -16.64 -7.57
N TYR A 515 -7.39 -17.64 -6.84
CA TYR A 515 -6.07 -17.68 -6.21
C TYR A 515 -5.62 -19.14 -6.04
N PRO A 516 -4.30 -19.41 -6.03
CA PRO A 516 -3.76 -20.76 -5.86
C PRO A 516 -4.06 -21.28 -4.45
N ARG A 517 -4.38 -22.56 -4.35
CA ARG A 517 -4.79 -23.22 -3.10
C ARG A 517 -4.01 -24.51 -2.84
N ILE A 518 -3.85 -24.84 -1.58
CA ILE A 518 -3.25 -26.11 -1.13
C ILE A 518 -4.15 -27.27 -1.56
N ALA A 519 -5.46 -27.16 -1.32
CA ALA A 519 -6.44 -28.20 -1.67
C ALA A 519 -6.48 -28.52 -3.17
N ASP A 520 -6.16 -27.56 -4.04
CA ASP A 520 -6.11 -27.75 -5.49
C ASP A 520 -4.73 -28.22 -5.99
N GLY A 521 -3.73 -28.33 -5.10
CA GLY A 521 -2.35 -28.63 -5.49
C GLY A 521 -1.68 -27.54 -6.33
N THR A 522 -2.20 -26.31 -6.30
CA THR A 522 -1.69 -25.15 -7.06
C THR A 522 -0.87 -24.19 -6.21
N LEU A 523 -0.84 -24.38 -4.89
CA LEU A 523 -0.01 -23.64 -3.93
C LEU A 523 0.92 -24.61 -3.21
N VAL A 524 2.23 -24.39 -3.29
CA VAL A 524 3.25 -25.37 -2.90
C VAL A 524 4.44 -24.68 -2.22
N LEU A 525 5.33 -25.47 -1.61
CA LEU A 525 6.60 -24.96 -1.08
C LEU A 525 7.48 -24.38 -2.21
N PRO A 526 8.37 -23.42 -1.91
CA PRO A 526 9.06 -22.64 -2.93
C PRO A 526 10.18 -23.38 -3.66
N GLU A 527 10.55 -24.60 -3.29
CA GLU A 527 11.62 -25.32 -3.97
C GLU A 527 11.22 -25.62 -5.43
N GLN A 528 12.18 -25.50 -6.35
CA GLN A 528 11.95 -25.65 -7.79
C GLN A 528 11.21 -26.94 -8.17
N ARG A 529 11.55 -28.06 -7.51
CA ARG A 529 10.89 -29.35 -7.74
C ARG A 529 9.40 -29.32 -7.38
N ALA A 530 9.04 -28.58 -6.33
CA ALA A 530 7.67 -28.51 -5.83
C ALA A 530 6.82 -27.58 -6.71
N THR A 531 7.39 -26.45 -7.14
CA THR A 531 6.77 -25.51 -8.08
C THR A 531 6.68 -26.04 -9.51
N THR A 532 7.36 -27.16 -9.80
CA THR A 532 7.51 -27.76 -11.12
C THR A 532 8.08 -26.80 -12.17
N PHE A 533 8.78 -25.75 -11.73
CA PHE A 533 9.38 -24.78 -12.63
C PHE A 533 10.48 -25.45 -13.47
N PRO A 534 10.43 -25.35 -14.81
CA PRO A 534 11.36 -26.07 -15.67
C PRO A 534 12.82 -25.64 -15.43
N ALA A 535 13.75 -26.57 -15.58
CA ALA A 535 15.17 -26.25 -15.58
C ALA A 535 15.53 -25.54 -16.89
N LEU A 536 15.55 -24.21 -16.87
CA LEU A 536 15.84 -23.39 -18.05
C LEU A 536 17.34 -23.06 -18.15
N PRO A 537 17.99 -23.28 -19.30
CA PRO A 537 19.39 -22.93 -19.52
C PRO A 537 19.67 -21.44 -19.23
N GLY A 538 20.73 -21.18 -18.44
CA GLY A 538 21.14 -19.81 -18.10
C GLY A 538 20.24 -19.07 -17.11
N VAL A 539 19.21 -19.73 -16.56
CA VAL A 539 18.27 -19.14 -15.59
C VAL A 539 18.53 -19.69 -14.20
N ARG A 540 18.83 -18.80 -13.25
CA ARG A 540 18.91 -19.15 -11.84
C ARG A 540 17.52 -19.09 -11.20
N TYR A 541 17.19 -20.12 -10.44
CA TYR A 541 15.95 -20.18 -9.67
C TYR A 541 16.17 -19.59 -8.26
N PRO A 542 15.18 -18.90 -7.64
CA PRO A 542 15.34 -18.35 -6.30
C PRO A 542 15.52 -19.44 -5.24
N GLU A 543 16.61 -19.37 -4.50
CA GLU A 543 16.86 -20.25 -3.34
C GLU A 543 16.31 -19.67 -2.03
N VAL A 544 15.99 -18.37 -2.04
CA VAL A 544 15.45 -17.62 -0.91
C VAL A 544 14.19 -16.87 -1.33
N ILE A 545 13.26 -16.76 -0.39
CA ILE A 545 12.05 -15.94 -0.53
C ILE A 545 11.87 -15.09 0.72
N GLN A 546 11.00 -14.09 0.67
CA GLN A 546 10.61 -13.40 1.89
C GLN A 546 9.78 -14.37 2.76
N ARG A 547 10.26 -14.61 4.00
CA ARG A 547 9.61 -15.46 5.01
C ARG A 547 9.49 -14.67 6.30
N PRO A 548 8.30 -14.29 6.77
CA PRO A 548 8.14 -13.51 7.98
C PRO A 548 8.61 -14.32 9.18
N GLN A 549 9.33 -13.66 10.06
CA GLN A 549 9.73 -14.21 11.35
C GLN A 549 8.94 -13.53 12.46
N LEU A 550 8.63 -14.30 13.49
CA LEU A 550 8.22 -13.77 14.78
C LEU A 550 9.49 -13.30 15.50
N PHE A 551 9.54 -12.02 15.82
CA PHE A 551 10.65 -11.39 16.53
C PHE A 551 10.26 -11.00 17.96
N ASP A 552 11.22 -11.10 18.87
CA ASP A 552 11.20 -10.48 20.18
C ASP A 552 11.70 -9.05 20.07
N TYR A 553 10.80 -8.09 20.22
CA TYR A 553 11.10 -6.65 20.25
C TYR A 553 11.25 -6.12 21.68
N GLY A 554 11.17 -7.01 22.68
CA GLY A 554 11.14 -6.68 24.10
C GLY A 554 9.74 -6.66 24.72
N PRO A 555 9.66 -6.58 26.06
CA PRO A 555 8.44 -6.84 26.83
C PRO A 555 7.31 -5.82 26.59
N ASP A 556 7.63 -4.57 26.26
CA ASP A 556 6.63 -3.51 26.06
C ASP A 556 6.03 -3.51 24.64
N PHE A 557 6.46 -4.40 23.76
CA PHE A 557 6.05 -4.35 22.35
C PHE A 557 4.59 -4.69 22.14
N LEU A 558 4.12 -5.85 22.62
CA LEU A 558 2.76 -6.32 22.37
C LEU A 558 1.69 -5.44 23.03
N GLU A 559 1.93 -4.97 24.25
CA GLU A 559 0.95 -4.21 25.03
C GLU A 559 0.96 -2.71 24.71
N ARG A 560 2.14 -2.14 24.43
CA ARG A 560 2.33 -0.69 24.32
C ARG A 560 2.84 -0.25 22.97
N GLY A 561 3.15 -1.17 22.05
CA GLY A 561 3.73 -0.86 20.75
C GLY A 561 5.12 -0.23 20.84
N ARG A 562 5.90 -0.56 21.88
CA ARG A 562 7.22 0.02 22.13
C ARG A 562 8.31 -1.03 21.94
N ILE A 563 9.27 -0.74 21.06
CA ILE A 563 10.44 -1.57 20.87
C ILE A 563 11.48 -1.16 21.93
N THR A 564 11.96 -2.12 22.72
CA THR A 564 12.99 -1.92 23.73
C THR A 564 14.24 -2.75 23.48
N GLN A 565 14.21 -3.61 22.46
CA GLN A 565 15.34 -4.43 22.01
C GLN A 565 15.58 -4.20 20.52
N GLU A 566 16.78 -3.69 20.20
CA GLU A 566 17.29 -3.56 18.83
C GLU A 566 18.75 -4.02 18.79
N PRO A 567 19.15 -4.85 17.80
CA PRO A 567 18.29 -5.55 16.85
C PRO A 567 17.38 -6.57 17.57
N PRO A 568 16.17 -6.84 17.05
CA PRO A 568 15.25 -7.77 17.71
C PRO A 568 15.74 -9.21 17.53
N ARG A 569 15.34 -10.10 18.44
CA ARG A 569 15.77 -11.50 18.42
C ARG A 569 14.74 -12.37 17.69
N PRO A 570 15.10 -13.16 16.67
CA PRO A 570 14.16 -14.07 16.03
C PRO A 570 13.73 -15.18 17.00
N ILE A 571 12.44 -15.51 17.01
CA ILE A 571 11.81 -16.55 17.85
C ILE A 571 11.39 -17.75 17.00
N ALA A 572 10.65 -17.49 15.92
CA ALA A 572 10.07 -18.50 15.04
C ALA A 572 9.90 -17.94 13.62
N ALA A 573 9.54 -18.81 12.67
CA ALA A 573 9.25 -18.42 11.30
C ALA A 573 7.88 -18.93 10.86
N TYR A 574 7.19 -18.13 10.06
CA TYR A 574 5.98 -18.54 9.35
C TYR A 574 6.35 -19.20 8.02
N THR A 575 5.47 -20.07 7.52
CA THR A 575 5.70 -20.77 6.26
C THR A 575 4.98 -20.07 5.12
N VAL A 576 5.75 -19.63 4.13
CA VAL A 576 5.22 -19.01 2.90
C VAL A 576 5.27 -20.03 1.78
N LEU A 577 4.15 -20.15 1.07
CA LEU A 577 3.99 -20.97 -0.12
C LEU A 577 3.95 -20.09 -1.37
N VAL A 578 4.20 -20.69 -2.53
CA VAL A 578 4.20 -20.01 -3.83
C VAL A 578 3.34 -20.78 -4.84
N PRO A 579 2.85 -20.11 -5.90
CA PRO A 579 2.07 -20.78 -6.93
C PRO A 579 2.92 -21.86 -7.62
N LYS A 580 2.30 -22.99 -7.93
CA LYS A 580 2.85 -23.99 -8.84
C LYS A 580 2.80 -23.46 -10.27
N SER A 581 3.74 -23.89 -11.10
CA SER A 581 3.81 -23.52 -12.52
C SER A 581 3.44 -24.69 -13.45
N ASP A 582 2.97 -24.36 -14.66
CA ASP A 582 2.85 -25.34 -15.75
C ASP A 582 4.22 -25.70 -16.35
N GLY A 583 4.24 -26.57 -17.36
CA GLY A 583 5.48 -26.99 -18.04
C GLY A 583 6.24 -25.85 -18.72
N ASP A 584 5.61 -24.68 -18.88
CA ASP A 584 6.25 -23.48 -19.41
C ASP A 584 6.70 -22.52 -18.31
N GLY A 585 6.58 -22.89 -17.04
CA GLY A 585 6.96 -22.05 -15.91
C GLY A 585 5.99 -20.91 -15.59
N ASN A 586 4.76 -20.93 -16.12
CA ASN A 586 3.73 -19.92 -15.84
C ASN A 586 2.79 -20.35 -14.71
N ASP A 587 2.45 -19.44 -13.81
CA ASP A 587 1.68 -19.74 -12.58
C ASP A 587 0.29 -20.36 -12.84
N LEU A 588 -0.11 -21.30 -12.00
CA LEU A 588 -1.41 -21.99 -11.99
C LEU A 588 -2.33 -21.44 -10.88
N GLY A 589 -3.64 -21.67 -11.00
CA GLY A 589 -4.63 -21.27 -9.99
C GLY A 589 -4.89 -19.76 -9.89
N MET A 590 -4.41 -18.98 -10.85
CA MET A 590 -4.43 -17.52 -10.84
C MET A 590 -5.16 -16.96 -12.07
N VAL A 591 -5.61 -15.71 -12.01
CA VAL A 591 -6.16 -14.99 -13.16
C VAL A 591 -5.04 -14.78 -14.18
N ARG A 592 -5.16 -15.39 -15.36
CA ARG A 592 -4.20 -15.24 -16.46
C ARG A 592 -4.65 -14.14 -17.40
N LEU A 593 -3.83 -13.11 -17.57
CA LEU A 593 -3.94 -12.19 -18.69
C LEU A 593 -3.72 -12.94 -20.01
N PRO A 594 -4.21 -12.40 -21.14
CA PRO A 594 -4.04 -13.06 -22.45
C PRO A 594 -2.58 -13.38 -22.78
N ASP A 595 -1.63 -12.54 -22.35
CA ASP A 595 -0.18 -12.74 -22.50
C ASP A 595 0.35 -14.01 -21.83
N ILE A 596 -0.35 -14.50 -20.82
CA ILE A 596 0.03 -15.66 -20.02
C ILE A 596 -0.82 -16.86 -20.40
N ALA A 597 -2.09 -16.64 -20.78
CA ALA A 597 -2.97 -17.67 -21.31
C ALA A 597 -2.51 -18.17 -22.69
N VAL A 598 -1.93 -17.28 -23.50
CA VAL A 598 -1.39 -17.56 -24.84
C VAL A 598 0.07 -17.08 -24.88
N PRO A 599 1.00 -17.79 -24.21
CA PRO A 599 2.31 -17.26 -23.88
C PRO A 599 3.28 -17.27 -25.07
N LEU A 600 4.15 -16.26 -25.10
CA LEU A 600 5.38 -16.20 -25.91
C LEU A 600 6.65 -16.30 -25.03
N ALA A 601 6.48 -16.40 -23.72
CA ALA A 601 7.54 -16.42 -22.72
C ALA A 601 7.08 -17.14 -21.45
N THR A 602 8.04 -17.44 -20.58
CA THR A 602 7.79 -17.68 -19.16
C THR A 602 7.74 -16.34 -18.44
N TYR A 603 6.69 -16.09 -17.68
CA TYR A 603 6.52 -14.88 -16.88
C TYR A 603 6.52 -15.25 -15.41
N THR A 604 7.45 -14.67 -14.64
CA THR A 604 7.59 -14.97 -13.21
C THR A 604 7.27 -13.74 -12.36
N GLY A 605 6.85 -14.00 -11.11
CA GLY A 605 6.72 -12.97 -10.07
C GLY A 605 8.05 -12.61 -9.38
N TRP A 606 9.15 -13.25 -9.73
CA TRP A 606 10.46 -13.08 -9.10
C TRP A 606 11.56 -12.80 -10.13
N ASN A 607 12.62 -12.16 -9.68
CA ASN A 607 13.85 -11.94 -10.43
C ASN A 607 15.00 -11.87 -9.41
N LEU A 608 16.22 -12.13 -9.84
CA LEU A 608 17.39 -12.17 -8.95
C LEU A 608 18.30 -10.98 -9.19
N ARG A 609 18.98 -10.56 -8.12
CA ARG A 609 19.97 -9.48 -8.16
C ARG A 609 21.18 -9.93 -8.96
N HIS A 610 21.54 -9.12 -9.95
CA HIS A 610 22.76 -9.33 -10.72
C HIS A 610 24.00 -9.01 -9.86
N ARG A 611 25.12 -9.69 -10.12
CA ARG A 611 26.37 -9.50 -9.35
C ARG A 611 26.85 -8.04 -9.31
N GLN A 612 26.58 -7.26 -10.35
CA GLN A 612 27.00 -5.85 -10.46
C GLN A 612 26.36 -4.93 -9.42
N VAL A 613 25.21 -5.30 -8.84
CA VAL A 613 24.53 -4.52 -7.79
C VAL A 613 24.73 -5.12 -6.39
N GLY A 614 25.56 -6.16 -6.26
CA GLY A 614 25.83 -6.85 -5.00
C GLY A 614 24.64 -7.67 -4.46
N ALA A 615 24.90 -8.46 -3.41
CA ALA A 615 23.97 -9.47 -2.87
C ALA A 615 23.42 -10.39 -3.97
N GLU A 616 24.33 -10.92 -4.78
CA GLU A 616 24.01 -11.77 -5.93
C GLU A 616 23.09 -12.94 -5.54
N ALA A 617 22.16 -13.28 -6.45
CA ALA A 617 21.16 -14.35 -6.28
C ALA A 617 20.12 -14.14 -5.17
N MET A 618 20.19 -13.06 -4.39
CA MET A 618 19.06 -12.62 -3.57
C MET A 618 17.94 -12.08 -4.48
N LEU A 619 16.72 -12.01 -3.95
CA LEU A 619 15.58 -11.49 -4.70
C LEU A 619 15.81 -10.02 -5.10
N ALA A 620 15.67 -9.71 -6.39
CA ALA A 620 15.57 -8.34 -6.87
C ALA A 620 14.21 -7.78 -6.46
N ASN A 621 14.23 -6.89 -5.45
CA ASN A 621 13.03 -6.54 -4.70
C ASN A 621 11.85 -6.14 -5.59
N LEU A 622 10.74 -6.88 -5.48
CA LEU A 622 9.45 -6.65 -6.15
C LEU A 622 9.45 -6.80 -7.69
N LEU A 623 10.56 -7.23 -8.29
CA LEU A 623 10.68 -7.41 -9.74
C LEU A 623 10.40 -8.85 -10.13
N GLY A 624 9.58 -9.02 -11.16
CA GLY A 624 9.40 -10.28 -11.86
C GLY A 624 10.34 -10.38 -13.05
N SER A 625 10.33 -11.53 -13.72
CA SER A 625 11.11 -11.73 -14.94
C SER A 625 10.27 -12.18 -16.12
N CYS A 626 10.80 -11.99 -17.32
CA CYS A 626 10.27 -12.52 -18.57
C CYS A 626 11.37 -13.23 -19.34
N ILE A 627 11.17 -14.51 -19.62
CA ILE A 627 12.12 -15.39 -20.31
C ILE A 627 11.48 -15.84 -21.62
N PRO A 628 11.77 -15.19 -22.76
CA PRO A 628 11.18 -15.55 -24.05
C PRO A 628 11.36 -17.02 -24.40
N PHE A 629 10.39 -17.60 -25.12
CA PHE A 629 10.56 -18.90 -25.73
C PHE A 629 11.51 -18.80 -26.93
N ALA A 630 12.22 -19.89 -27.24
CA ALA A 630 12.85 -20.04 -28.54
C ALA A 630 11.81 -19.85 -29.66
N ARG A 631 12.17 -19.18 -30.76
CA ARG A 631 11.27 -18.95 -31.89
C ARG A 631 11.08 -20.24 -32.69
N THR A 632 12.16 -20.97 -32.94
CA THR A 632 12.17 -22.18 -33.80
C THR A 632 12.58 -23.43 -33.03
N ALA A 633 12.24 -24.61 -33.57
CA ALA A 633 12.71 -25.88 -33.04
C ALA A 633 14.25 -25.96 -33.04
N SER A 634 14.92 -25.45 -34.08
CA SER A 634 16.39 -25.44 -34.14
C SER A 634 17.00 -24.61 -33.01
N GLU A 635 16.48 -23.41 -32.80
CA GLU A 635 16.90 -22.52 -31.70
C GLU A 635 16.66 -23.18 -30.34
N ARG A 636 15.50 -23.83 -30.14
CA ARG A 636 15.20 -24.59 -28.91
C ARG A 636 16.27 -25.65 -28.63
N HIS A 637 16.61 -26.48 -29.62
CA HIS A 637 17.61 -27.54 -29.46
C HIS A 637 19.01 -26.97 -29.21
N GLN A 638 19.38 -25.88 -29.88
CA GLN A 638 20.68 -25.21 -29.67
C GLN A 638 20.80 -24.62 -28.26
N LEU A 639 19.73 -24.03 -27.75
CA LEU A 639 19.70 -23.47 -26.40
C LEU A 639 19.54 -24.54 -25.32
N GLY A 640 19.07 -25.74 -25.66
CA GLY A 640 18.70 -26.78 -24.70
C GLY A 640 17.42 -26.43 -23.92
N ASP A 641 16.55 -25.60 -24.49
CA ASP A 641 15.31 -25.15 -23.84
C ASP A 641 14.27 -26.28 -23.82
N PRO A 642 13.79 -26.73 -22.66
CA PRO A 642 12.80 -27.81 -22.59
C PRO A 642 11.40 -27.39 -23.06
N ARG A 643 11.13 -26.08 -23.16
CA ARG A 643 9.82 -25.55 -23.53
C ARG A 643 9.63 -25.62 -25.05
N ARG A 644 8.40 -25.84 -25.52
CA ARG A 644 8.10 -25.76 -26.96
C ARG A 644 8.44 -24.36 -27.51
N ALA A 645 9.01 -24.31 -28.71
CA ALA A 645 9.28 -23.08 -29.43
C ALA A 645 7.98 -22.42 -29.92
N ILE A 646 8.02 -21.13 -30.21
CA ILE A 646 6.85 -20.35 -30.68
C ILE A 646 6.22 -21.00 -31.93
N LEU A 647 7.02 -21.34 -32.94
CA LEU A 647 6.53 -21.94 -34.19
C LEU A 647 6.12 -23.42 -34.05
N GLU A 648 6.43 -24.06 -32.92
CA GLU A 648 5.86 -25.37 -32.62
C GLU A 648 4.52 -25.25 -31.90
N ARG A 649 4.24 -24.13 -31.22
CA ARG A 649 2.99 -23.89 -30.47
C ARG A 649 1.87 -23.36 -31.34
N TYR A 650 2.22 -22.43 -32.22
CA TYR A 650 1.28 -21.68 -33.04
C TYR A 650 1.64 -21.89 -34.49
N ARG A 651 0.63 -22.09 -35.34
CA ARG A 651 0.88 -22.31 -36.78
C ARG A 651 1.51 -21.09 -37.45
N ASN A 652 1.08 -19.89 -37.05
CA ASN A 652 1.56 -18.59 -37.52
C ASN A 652 1.01 -17.47 -36.62
N PHE A 653 1.27 -16.21 -36.98
CA PHE A 653 0.77 -15.05 -36.23
C PHE A 653 -0.77 -14.92 -36.22
N ASP A 654 -1.46 -15.31 -37.30
CA ASP A 654 -2.93 -15.26 -37.33
C ASP A 654 -3.56 -16.27 -36.36
N ASP A 655 -2.97 -17.47 -36.27
CA ASP A 655 -3.35 -18.50 -35.30
C ASP A 655 -3.15 -18.01 -33.86
N TYR A 656 -2.01 -17.38 -33.59
CA TYR A 656 -1.74 -16.73 -32.31
C TYR A 656 -2.75 -15.63 -31.99
N ARG A 657 -3.06 -14.75 -32.95
CA ARG A 657 -4.03 -13.66 -32.78
C ARG A 657 -5.42 -14.17 -32.45
N GLU A 658 -5.87 -15.23 -33.11
CA GLU A 658 -7.17 -15.83 -32.86
C GLU A 658 -7.25 -16.46 -31.46
N GLN A 659 -6.20 -17.16 -31.01
CA GLN A 659 -6.13 -17.69 -29.65
C GLN A 659 -6.11 -16.56 -28.60
N TYR A 660 -5.33 -15.51 -28.85
CA TYR A 660 -5.27 -14.32 -27.98
C TYR A 660 -6.63 -13.64 -27.85
N ARG A 661 -7.34 -13.47 -28.98
CA ARG A 661 -8.70 -12.93 -28.99
C ARG A 661 -9.67 -13.75 -28.16
N ARG A 662 -9.62 -15.08 -28.26
CA ARG A 662 -10.46 -15.97 -27.44
C ARG A 662 -10.15 -15.82 -25.95
N ALA A 663 -8.87 -15.67 -25.57
CA ALA A 663 -8.50 -15.41 -24.19
C ALA A 663 -9.05 -14.06 -23.68
N CYS A 664 -9.03 -13.01 -24.51
CA CYS A 664 -9.70 -11.76 -24.18
C CYS A 664 -11.23 -11.93 -24.03
N ASP A 665 -11.87 -12.63 -24.97
CA ASP A 665 -13.31 -12.89 -24.96
C ASP A 665 -13.74 -13.63 -23.67
N GLU A 666 -12.95 -14.61 -23.24
CA GLU A 666 -13.21 -15.35 -22.00
C GLU A 666 -13.13 -14.44 -20.77
N LEU A 667 -12.13 -13.55 -20.70
CA LEU A 667 -12.01 -12.61 -19.57
C LEU A 667 -13.15 -11.60 -19.54
N VAL A 668 -13.66 -11.15 -20.70
CA VAL A 668 -14.86 -10.31 -20.76
C VAL A 668 -16.07 -11.08 -20.24
N LEU A 669 -16.30 -12.29 -20.72
CA LEU A 669 -17.42 -13.14 -20.28
C LEU A 669 -17.38 -13.37 -18.76
N ARG A 670 -16.18 -13.57 -18.20
CA ARG A 670 -15.95 -13.77 -16.77
C ARG A 670 -15.91 -12.47 -15.96
N ARG A 671 -16.06 -11.30 -16.62
CA ARG A 671 -16.02 -9.95 -16.03
C ARG A 671 -14.68 -9.58 -15.38
N PHE A 672 -13.59 -10.13 -15.89
CA PHE A 672 -12.21 -9.76 -15.54
C PHE A 672 -11.59 -8.78 -16.55
N LEU A 673 -12.26 -8.52 -17.67
CA LEU A 673 -11.83 -7.55 -18.67
C LEU A 673 -13.03 -6.73 -19.15
N LEU A 674 -12.82 -5.45 -19.41
CA LEU A 674 -13.82 -4.59 -20.06
C LEU A 674 -13.66 -4.66 -21.59
N ASP A 675 -14.75 -4.44 -22.31
CA ASP A 675 -14.72 -4.43 -23.79
C ASP A 675 -13.74 -3.37 -24.35
N GLU A 676 -13.68 -2.18 -23.73
CA GLU A 676 -12.73 -1.13 -24.13
C GLU A 676 -11.26 -1.57 -23.96
N ASP A 677 -10.97 -2.40 -22.96
CA ASP A 677 -9.62 -2.90 -22.72
C ASP A 677 -9.28 -4.09 -23.61
N ARG A 678 -10.26 -4.94 -23.91
CA ARG A 678 -10.14 -5.98 -24.92
C ARG A 678 -9.75 -5.38 -26.27
N GLN A 679 -10.41 -4.31 -26.72
CA GLN A 679 -10.09 -3.65 -27.97
C GLN A 679 -8.64 -3.14 -27.99
N ARG A 680 -8.23 -2.42 -26.95
CA ARG A 680 -6.85 -1.91 -26.80
C ARG A 680 -5.79 -3.03 -26.85
N LEU A 681 -6.06 -4.16 -26.19
CA LEU A 681 -5.13 -5.30 -26.20
C LEU A 681 -5.00 -5.92 -27.59
N LEU A 682 -6.10 -6.02 -28.34
CA LEU A 682 -6.10 -6.54 -29.71
C LEU A 682 -5.38 -5.61 -30.70
N GLU A 683 -5.52 -4.30 -30.54
CA GLU A 683 -4.82 -3.29 -31.35
C GLU A 683 -3.29 -3.38 -31.17
N LYS A 684 -2.84 -3.53 -29.92
CA LYS A 684 -1.41 -3.67 -29.60
C LYS A 684 -0.79 -4.99 -30.06
N LEU A 685 -1.60 -5.98 -30.43
CA LEU A 685 -1.10 -7.31 -30.75
C LEU A 685 -0.19 -7.32 -31.98
N ALA A 686 -0.34 -6.37 -32.90
CA ALA A 686 0.50 -6.23 -34.10
C ALA A 686 2.00 -6.14 -33.75
N GLU A 687 2.36 -5.58 -32.60
CA GLU A 687 3.74 -5.48 -32.12
C GLU A 687 4.40 -6.86 -31.91
N ARG A 688 3.62 -7.93 -31.79
CA ARG A 688 4.11 -9.30 -31.59
C ARG A 688 4.42 -10.05 -32.88
N GLN A 689 4.06 -9.50 -34.04
CA GLN A 689 4.26 -10.16 -35.33
C GLN A 689 5.73 -10.53 -35.59
N ASP A 690 6.67 -9.71 -35.12
CA ASP A 690 8.11 -9.96 -35.28
C ASP A 690 8.57 -11.30 -34.68
N TRP A 691 7.91 -11.79 -33.62
CA TRP A 691 8.24 -13.07 -33.00
C TRP A 691 7.94 -14.29 -33.89
N PHE A 692 7.11 -14.10 -34.92
CA PHE A 692 6.67 -15.14 -35.86
C PHE A 692 7.35 -15.07 -37.22
N ARG A 693 8.23 -14.09 -37.43
CA ARG A 693 9.10 -14.06 -38.62
C ARG A 693 10.15 -15.19 -38.50
N PRO A 694 10.83 -15.60 -39.57
CA PRO A 694 11.97 -16.50 -39.47
C PRO A 694 13.15 -15.90 -38.68
#